data_AF-A0A318ZE40-F1
#
_entry.id   AF-A0A318ZE40-F1
#
_cell.length_a   1.000
_cell.length_b   1.000
_cell.length_c   1.000
_cell.angle_alpha   90.00
_cell.angle_beta   90.00
_cell.angle_gamma   90.00
#
_symmetry.space_group_name_H-M   'P 1'
#
loop_
_entity.id
_entity.type
_entity.pdbx_description
1 polymer ?
#
loop_
_entity_poly.entity_id
_entity_poly.type
_entity_poly.pdbx_seq_one_letter_code
_entity_poly.pdbx_strand_id
1 'polypeptide(L)'
;MSAAFLRRRPDTSALRRINLLTRRYNSVKQSAPIGLVTARSQSSALKPTAQCLTSRTFFNPRYSVRHKSTTAEAAAVVQRSSLRNALFKSFAYCGFFIVMSGAAVVAFFIYDATTYRENSSAADVPVSELALNPRRGGPKNLPIAEVLISDNDSDDRLASKDKPRLVVLGTGWGSIALLKHLNPGDYHVTVVSPTNYFLFTPMLPSATVGTLGLRSLVEPVRRIVQRVNGHFLKGQAEDVEFSEKLVEVSQVDANGKEQRFYLPYDKLVIGVGCVTNPHGVKGLENCHFLKSIDDARKIKNQVLDNMELACLPTTSDEERRRLLSFVVCGGGPTGVEFAAELFDLLNEDLLHSFPKVLRNEISVHIIQSRSHILNTYDEALSRFAEARFARDSVDILTNARVKEVRGDKVLFTQTEDGKIVTKEIPMGFCLWSTGVSRAPLCERLSERLESQNNKHALETDSHLRLIGAPLGDVYAIGDCSTVQNNIAEHIVSFLRTIAWEKGKDPQKLHLTFREWKEVANRVKKRFPQASNHLRRLDKLFEQYDKDHSGTLEFGELSELLHQIDNKLTSLPATAQRANQQGEYLGRKLTKIAAALPGMQANQIDYGDLDEAVYKAFKYKHLGSLAYISNAAVFDFGGMNFSGGVLAMYLWRSVYFAESVSFRTRCMLAMDWAKRALFGRDLMSF
;
A
#
# COMPACT_ATOMS: atom_id res chain seq x y z
N MET A 1 10.32 25.95 -58.15
CA MET A 1 10.89 27.19 -58.71
C MET A 1 11.57 27.96 -57.58
N SER A 2 12.77 28.43 -57.87
CA SER A 2 13.84 28.88 -56.96
C SER A 2 13.61 30.22 -56.24
N ALA A 3 14.55 30.48 -55.30
CA ALA A 3 15.10 31.77 -54.84
C ALA A 3 14.49 32.34 -53.54
N ALA A 4 15.24 32.90 -52.59
CA ALA A 4 16.69 33.02 -52.40
C ALA A 4 17.01 33.41 -50.93
N PHE A 5 18.23 33.06 -50.53
CA PHE A 5 18.94 33.41 -49.30
C PHE A 5 19.10 34.92 -49.05
N LEU A 6 19.24 35.31 -47.78
CA LEU A 6 20.24 36.29 -47.32
C LEU A 6 20.56 36.11 -45.83
N ARG A 7 21.76 35.61 -45.55
CA ARG A 7 22.41 35.56 -44.22
C ARG A 7 23.06 36.92 -43.93
N ARG A 8 22.96 37.42 -42.70
CA ARG A 8 23.86 38.44 -42.13
C ARG A 8 24.64 37.84 -40.96
N ARG A 9 25.98 37.92 -41.03
CA ARG A 9 26.91 37.78 -39.91
C ARG A 9 26.98 39.10 -39.14
N PRO A 10 27.52 39.08 -37.91
CA PRO A 10 28.50 40.09 -37.56
C PRO A 10 29.83 39.50 -37.04
N ASP A 11 30.83 40.37 -37.11
CA ASP A 11 32.26 40.16 -37.14
C ASP A 11 32.92 39.62 -35.86
N THR A 12 34.00 38.88 -36.07
CA THR A 12 35.03 38.55 -35.09
C THR A 12 36.23 39.49 -35.22
N SER A 13 36.61 40.19 -34.15
CA SER A 13 37.99 40.59 -33.83
C SER A 13 38.05 41.19 -32.42
N ALA A 14 39.12 41.14 -31.63
CA ALA A 14 40.20 40.18 -31.43
C ALA A 14 40.90 40.60 -30.12
N LEU A 15 41.16 39.62 -29.25
CA LEU A 15 42.34 39.43 -28.39
C LEU A 15 43.17 40.67 -27.94
N ARG A 16 43.38 40.83 -26.61
CA ARG A 16 44.69 40.58 -25.93
C ARG A 16 44.75 41.08 -24.46
N ARG A 17 45.19 40.14 -23.59
CA ARG A 17 46.20 40.24 -22.48
C ARG A 17 45.88 41.08 -21.23
N ILE A 18 46.40 40.83 -20.01
CA ILE A 18 47.14 39.75 -19.29
C ILE A 18 47.18 40.19 -17.80
N ASN A 19 47.08 39.24 -16.87
CA ASN A 19 47.58 39.10 -15.48
C ASN A 19 47.90 40.31 -14.57
N LEU A 20 47.53 40.17 -13.28
CA LEU A 20 48.36 40.27 -12.06
C LEU A 20 47.51 39.84 -10.83
N LEU A 21 47.68 38.64 -10.26
CA LEU A 21 48.56 38.25 -9.13
C LEU A 21 48.32 38.97 -7.78
N THR A 22 47.80 38.24 -6.78
CA THR A 22 48.36 38.03 -5.41
C THR A 22 47.41 37.11 -4.59
N ARG A 23 47.78 35.87 -4.19
CA ARG A 23 48.47 35.45 -2.92
C ARG A 23 47.80 36.04 -1.68
N ARG A 24 47.31 35.31 -0.66
CA ARG A 24 47.81 34.19 0.19
C ARG A 24 46.64 33.86 1.19
N TYR A 25 46.51 32.77 1.96
CA TYR A 25 47.47 31.93 2.70
C TYR A 25 46.85 30.56 3.08
N ASN A 26 47.72 29.56 3.16
CA ASN A 26 47.50 28.17 3.57
C ASN A 26 47.25 27.97 5.08
N SER A 27 46.62 26.84 5.42
CA SER A 27 47.04 26.01 6.56
C SER A 27 46.94 24.53 6.16
N VAL A 28 48.09 23.86 6.25
CA VAL A 28 48.38 22.47 5.90
C VAL A 28 48.55 21.66 7.19
N LYS A 29 48.13 20.39 7.19
CA LYS A 29 48.89 19.30 7.84
C LYS A 29 48.75 17.99 7.04
N GLN A 30 49.83 17.66 6.34
CA GLN A 30 50.24 16.31 5.89
C GLN A 30 50.63 15.47 7.13
N SER A 31 50.71 14.14 7.14
CA SER A 31 51.58 13.23 6.33
C SER A 31 51.19 11.76 6.63
N ALA A 32 50.91 10.87 5.67
CA ALA A 32 51.81 10.08 4.79
C ALA A 32 52.23 8.69 5.40
N PRO A 33 52.83 7.71 4.66
CA PRO A 33 52.13 6.72 3.81
C PRO A 33 52.74 5.27 3.83
N ILE A 34 52.32 4.40 2.86
CA ILE A 34 52.98 3.17 2.32
C ILE A 34 52.79 1.87 3.15
N GLY A 35 52.47 0.68 2.61
CA GLY A 35 52.36 0.23 1.22
C GLY A 35 51.93 -1.24 1.04
N LEU A 36 51.78 -1.57 -0.26
CA LEU A 36 51.71 -2.82 -1.01
C LEU A 36 51.58 -4.22 -0.34
N VAL A 37 50.57 -4.95 -0.85
CA VAL A 37 50.61 -6.31 -1.48
C VAL A 37 51.05 -7.50 -0.64
N THR A 38 50.12 -8.46 -0.45
CA THR A 38 50.30 -9.86 -0.93
C THR A 38 49.00 -10.66 -0.77
N ALA A 39 48.64 -11.37 -1.83
CA ALA A 39 47.56 -12.35 -1.87
C ALA A 39 47.97 -13.65 -1.16
N ARG A 40 47.04 -14.35 -0.51
CA ARG A 40 47.02 -15.82 -0.43
C ARG A 40 45.69 -16.40 0.09
N SER A 41 45.07 -17.15 -0.82
CA SER A 41 44.32 -18.41 -0.65
C SER A 41 43.68 -18.74 0.71
N GLN A 42 42.34 -18.77 0.75
CA GLN A 42 41.59 -19.61 1.68
C GLN A 42 41.41 -21.01 1.06
N SER A 43 42.00 -22.02 1.70
CA SER A 43 41.73 -23.43 1.44
C SER A 43 40.88 -24.03 2.56
N SER A 44 39.82 -24.70 2.15
CA SER A 44 38.90 -25.57 2.90
C SER A 44 39.56 -26.83 3.47
N ALA A 45 39.07 -27.30 4.63
CA ALA A 45 38.76 -28.72 5.00
C ALA A 45 38.72 -28.86 6.55
N LEU A 46 37.60 -29.20 7.21
CA LEU A 46 37.06 -30.56 7.48
C LEU A 46 38.07 -31.43 8.25
N LYS A 47 37.91 -31.73 9.55
CA LYS A 47 37.08 -32.78 10.23
C LYS A 47 37.77 -33.11 11.61
N PRO A 48 37.36 -34.09 12.44
CA PRO A 48 36.07 -34.36 13.08
C PRO A 48 36.20 -34.69 14.60
N THR A 49 35.07 -35.06 15.19
CA THR A 49 34.72 -35.55 16.54
C THR A 49 35.47 -36.80 17.05
N ALA A 50 35.66 -36.91 18.38
CA ALA A 50 35.47 -38.16 19.15
C ALA A 50 35.40 -37.88 20.67
N GLN A 51 34.39 -38.46 21.32
CA GLN A 51 34.23 -38.57 22.78
C GLN A 51 34.90 -39.85 23.29
N CYS A 52 35.36 -39.85 24.54
CA CYS A 52 35.52 -41.10 25.30
C CYS A 52 35.12 -40.87 26.77
N LEU A 53 34.29 -41.78 27.28
CA LEU A 53 33.74 -41.88 28.64
C LEU A 53 34.59 -42.87 29.46
N THR A 54 34.66 -42.68 30.78
CA THR A 54 34.79 -43.68 31.88
C THR A 54 35.24 -42.93 33.15
N SER A 55 34.92 -43.25 34.41
CA SER A 55 34.05 -44.22 35.09
C SER A 55 33.98 -43.83 36.59
N ARG A 56 32.96 -44.34 37.30
CA ARG A 56 32.63 -44.21 38.75
C ARG A 56 33.75 -44.77 39.67
N THR A 57 33.88 -44.49 40.98
CA THR A 57 32.99 -44.80 42.14
C THR A 57 33.55 -44.24 43.49
N PHE A 58 32.65 -44.15 44.50
CA PHE A 58 32.78 -43.80 45.93
C PHE A 58 33.86 -44.50 46.78
N PHE A 59 34.37 -43.83 47.85
CA PHE A 59 34.42 -44.30 49.26
C PHE A 59 35.05 -43.24 50.22
N ASN A 60 34.50 -43.12 51.44
CA ASN A 60 34.94 -42.33 52.62
C ASN A 60 35.88 -43.21 53.51
N PRO A 61 36.42 -42.86 54.73
CA PRO A 61 36.48 -41.59 55.50
C PRO A 61 37.77 -41.30 56.37
N ARG A 62 37.86 -40.06 56.90
CA ARG A 62 38.22 -39.57 58.27
C ARG A 62 39.65 -39.56 58.93
N TYR A 63 39.84 -38.46 59.71
CA TYR A 63 40.68 -38.17 60.91
C TYR A 63 42.12 -37.61 60.69
N SER A 64 42.68 -36.60 61.41
CA SER A 64 42.28 -35.82 62.61
C SER A 64 43.22 -34.60 62.89
N VAL A 65 42.73 -33.60 63.66
CA VAL A 65 43.40 -32.76 64.73
C VAL A 65 44.51 -31.77 64.30
N ARG A 66 44.44 -30.42 64.38
CA ARG A 66 43.96 -29.38 65.34
C ARG A 66 44.96 -29.02 66.46
N HIS A 67 45.38 -27.75 66.53
CA HIS A 67 45.63 -27.05 67.81
C HIS A 67 45.29 -25.55 67.72
N LYS A 68 44.70 -25.06 68.82
CA LYS A 68 44.11 -23.73 69.09
C LYS A 68 45.04 -22.87 69.95
N SER A 69 44.84 -21.54 69.94
CA SER A 69 44.94 -20.56 71.06
C SER A 69 45.08 -19.15 70.43
N THR A 70 44.41 -18.05 70.80
CA THR A 70 43.72 -17.61 72.02
C THR A 70 42.72 -16.48 71.69
N THR A 71 41.87 -16.17 72.67
CA THR A 71 40.61 -15.40 72.67
C THR A 71 40.72 -13.87 72.57
N ALA A 72 39.84 -13.24 71.77
CA ALA A 72 39.33 -11.88 71.98
C ALA A 72 37.93 -11.72 71.37
N GLU A 73 36.99 -11.31 72.22
CA GLU A 73 35.69 -10.66 71.99
C GLU A 73 34.70 -11.20 70.93
N ALA A 74 33.54 -11.63 71.44
CA ALA A 74 32.34 -11.87 70.66
C ALA A 74 31.82 -10.56 70.04
N ALA A 75 32.24 -10.25 68.81
CA ALA A 75 31.56 -9.28 67.97
C ALA A 75 30.21 -9.87 67.53
N ALA A 76 29.12 -9.27 68.01
CA ALA A 76 27.76 -9.62 67.62
C ALA A 76 27.62 -9.58 66.09
N VAL A 77 27.41 -10.74 65.47
CA VAL A 77 27.03 -10.82 64.06
C VAL A 77 25.60 -10.32 63.94
N VAL A 78 25.44 -9.04 63.64
CA VAL A 78 24.14 -8.45 63.31
C VAL A 78 23.62 -9.15 62.06
N GLN A 79 22.65 -10.05 62.21
CA GLN A 79 21.81 -10.55 61.12
C GLN A 79 21.12 -9.35 60.47
N ARG A 80 21.70 -8.80 59.40
CA ARG A 80 21.03 -7.78 58.59
C ARG A 80 19.83 -8.46 57.93
N SER A 81 18.62 -8.09 58.36
CA SER A 81 17.40 -8.74 57.91
C SER A 81 17.27 -8.67 56.38
N SER A 82 16.93 -9.81 55.76
CA SER A 82 16.71 -9.94 54.32
C SER A 82 15.70 -8.89 53.81
N LEU A 83 14.71 -8.56 54.64
CA LEU A 83 13.73 -7.49 54.44
C LEU A 83 14.38 -6.11 54.27
N ARG A 84 15.38 -5.75 55.08
CA ARG A 84 16.05 -4.45 54.98
C ARG A 84 16.86 -4.31 53.69
N ASN A 85 17.50 -5.40 53.24
CA ASN A 85 18.20 -5.43 51.96
C ASN A 85 17.23 -5.41 50.77
N ALA A 86 16.07 -6.07 50.86
CA ALA A 86 15.02 -5.99 49.85
C ALA A 86 14.43 -4.58 49.77
N LEU A 87 14.11 -3.95 50.91
CA LEU A 87 13.66 -2.56 50.98
C LEU A 87 14.69 -1.60 50.40
N PHE A 88 15.96 -1.72 50.77
CA PHE A 88 17.03 -0.86 50.23
C PHE A 88 17.19 -1.02 48.71
N LYS A 89 17.12 -2.25 48.19
CA LYS A 89 17.14 -2.50 46.74
C LYS A 89 15.91 -1.90 46.06
N SER A 90 14.72 -2.07 46.61
CA SER A 90 13.51 -1.44 46.07
C SER A 90 13.60 0.09 46.08
N PHE A 91 14.12 0.69 47.16
CA PHE A 91 14.38 2.14 47.21
C PHE A 91 15.43 2.59 46.20
N ALA A 92 16.49 1.80 45.97
CA ALA A 92 17.51 2.10 44.97
C ALA A 92 16.95 1.99 43.53
N TYR A 93 16.13 0.97 43.23
CA TYR A 93 15.44 0.84 41.94
C TYR A 93 14.42 1.96 41.73
N CYS A 94 13.65 2.34 42.76
CA CYS A 94 12.75 3.49 42.70
C CYS A 94 13.52 4.80 42.49
N GLY A 95 14.63 5.00 43.20
CA GLY A 95 15.49 6.18 43.03
C GLY A 95 16.09 6.25 41.62
N PHE A 96 16.61 5.14 41.10
CA PHE A 96 17.10 5.06 39.73
C PHE A 96 16.00 5.34 38.70
N PHE A 97 14.80 4.79 38.90
CA PHE A 97 13.65 5.04 38.04
C PHE A 97 13.27 6.53 38.05
N ILE A 98 13.17 7.17 39.23
CA ILE A 98 12.87 8.60 39.34
C ILE A 98 13.92 9.45 38.61
N VAL A 99 15.21 9.15 38.78
CA VAL A 99 16.29 9.88 38.09
C VAL A 99 16.21 9.69 36.58
N MET A 100 16.00 8.46 36.09
CA MET A 100 15.88 8.17 34.67
C MET A 100 14.63 8.80 34.04
N SER A 101 13.48 8.73 34.71
CA SER A 101 12.24 9.39 34.28
C SER A 101 12.37 10.90 34.29
N GLY A 102 12.98 11.48 35.34
CA GLY A 102 13.26 12.91 35.42
C GLY A 102 14.20 13.37 34.30
N ALA A 103 15.26 12.62 34.02
CA ALA A 103 16.17 12.89 32.91
C ALA A 103 15.46 12.79 31.55
N ALA A 104 14.57 11.81 31.36
CA ALA A 104 13.78 11.68 30.14
C ALA A 104 12.80 12.86 29.96
N VAL A 105 12.17 13.33 31.03
CA VAL A 105 11.27 14.50 31.00
C VAL A 105 12.06 15.78 30.68
N VAL A 106 13.22 15.98 31.33
CA VAL A 106 14.08 17.13 31.02
C VAL A 106 14.58 17.07 29.58
N ALA A 107 15.03 15.91 29.11
CA ALA A 107 15.45 15.71 27.71
C ALA A 107 14.29 15.96 26.73
N PHE A 108 13.07 15.57 27.08
CA PHE A 108 11.87 15.87 26.30
C PHE A 108 11.63 17.38 26.23
N PHE A 109 11.70 18.12 27.34
CA PHE A 109 11.51 19.58 27.31
C PHE A 109 12.65 20.31 26.60
N ILE A 110 13.90 19.85 26.70
CA ILE A 110 15.01 20.38 25.90
C ILE A 110 14.74 20.14 24.41
N TYR A 111 14.32 18.93 24.04
CA TYR A 111 13.95 18.61 22.67
C TYR A 111 12.77 19.45 22.17
N ASP A 112 11.71 19.58 22.96
CA ASP A 112 10.53 20.39 22.64
C ASP A 112 10.91 21.86 22.46
N ALA A 113 11.63 22.46 23.41
CA ALA A 113 12.12 23.84 23.34
C ALA A 113 13.03 24.07 22.12
N THR A 114 13.84 23.09 21.72
CA THR A 114 14.72 23.19 20.54
C THR A 114 14.01 22.89 19.21
N THR A 115 12.79 22.35 19.26
CA THR A 115 11.95 22.08 18.08
C THR A 115 11.27 23.36 17.57
N TYR A 116 11.02 24.34 18.45
CA TYR A 116 10.58 25.68 18.07
C TYR A 116 11.78 26.49 17.55
N ARG A 117 12.08 26.34 16.26
CA ARG A 117 13.03 27.23 15.59
C ARG A 117 12.28 28.45 15.06
N GLU A 118 12.57 29.63 15.61
CA GLU A 118 12.11 30.92 15.08
C GLU A 118 12.72 31.26 13.71
N ASN A 119 13.73 30.49 13.27
CA ASN A 119 14.34 30.61 11.95
C ASN A 119 13.41 30.05 10.86
N SER A 120 12.26 30.68 10.68
CA SER A 120 11.67 30.80 9.35
C SER A 120 12.71 31.54 8.53
N SER A 121 13.25 30.95 7.46
CA SER A 121 14.11 31.68 6.53
C SER A 121 13.26 32.79 5.90
N ALA A 122 13.21 33.96 6.53
CA ALA A 122 12.55 35.16 6.06
C ALA A 122 13.36 35.84 4.93
N ALA A 123 13.97 35.02 4.07
CA ALA A 123 14.62 35.47 2.86
C ALA A 123 13.57 35.49 1.76
N ASP A 124 13.57 36.55 0.96
CA ASP A 124 12.72 36.62 -0.22
C ASP A 124 13.08 35.49 -1.18
N VAL A 125 12.11 34.64 -1.50
CA VAL A 125 12.28 33.55 -2.47
C VAL A 125 11.95 34.09 -3.85
N PRO A 126 12.87 34.03 -4.83
CA PRO A 126 12.58 34.51 -6.18
C PRO A 126 11.56 33.60 -6.86
N VAL A 127 10.36 34.11 -7.16
CA VAL A 127 9.32 33.37 -7.87
C VAL A 127 9.39 33.68 -9.37
N SER A 128 9.31 32.63 -10.20
CA SER A 128 9.26 32.79 -11.66
C SER A 128 7.98 33.50 -12.10
N GLU A 129 8.09 34.52 -12.95
CA GLU A 129 6.93 35.21 -13.54
C GLU A 129 6.02 34.25 -14.32
N LEU A 130 6.61 33.26 -15.00
CA LEU A 130 5.86 32.22 -15.73
C LEU A 130 5.04 31.30 -14.81
N ALA A 131 5.41 31.19 -13.53
CA ALA A 131 4.63 30.41 -12.57
C ALA A 131 3.40 31.20 -12.07
N LEU A 132 3.48 32.54 -12.05
CA LEU A 132 2.38 33.42 -11.64
C LEU A 132 1.45 33.76 -12.81
N ASN A 133 2.01 33.92 -14.00
CA ASN A 133 1.32 34.23 -15.24
C ASN A 133 1.56 33.12 -16.28
N PRO A 134 1.01 31.90 -16.07
CA PRO A 134 1.22 30.78 -16.96
C PRO A 134 0.68 31.06 -18.36
N ARG A 135 1.44 30.63 -19.38
CA ARG A 135 0.95 30.62 -20.75
C ARG A 135 -0.31 29.75 -20.87
N ARG A 136 -1.19 30.08 -21.80
CA ARG A 136 -2.36 29.27 -22.11
C ARG A 136 -2.12 28.41 -23.35
N GLY A 137 -2.78 27.26 -23.41
CA GLY A 137 -2.70 26.36 -24.56
C GLY A 137 -3.48 25.07 -24.33
N GLY A 138 -3.14 24.03 -25.09
CA GLY A 138 -3.89 22.79 -25.13
C GLY A 138 -5.27 22.92 -25.78
N PRO A 139 -6.00 21.80 -25.94
CA PRO A 139 -7.28 21.76 -26.64
C PRO A 139 -8.34 22.72 -26.09
N LYS A 140 -8.30 22.98 -24.77
CA LYS A 140 -9.25 23.85 -24.06
C LYS A 140 -8.72 25.26 -23.80
N ASN A 141 -7.55 25.62 -24.33
CA ASN A 141 -6.89 26.91 -24.09
C ASN A 141 -6.80 27.27 -22.59
N LEU A 142 -6.37 26.32 -21.76
CA LEU A 142 -6.26 26.50 -20.31
C LEU A 142 -4.85 26.97 -19.93
N PRO A 143 -4.66 27.60 -18.76
CA PRO A 143 -3.33 27.85 -18.20
C PRO A 143 -2.50 26.57 -18.13
N ILE A 144 -1.21 26.62 -18.49
CA ILE A 144 -0.29 25.48 -18.45
C ILE A 144 0.75 25.72 -17.35
N ALA A 145 0.76 24.86 -16.34
CA ALA A 145 1.68 24.90 -15.21
C ALA A 145 3.05 24.30 -15.58
N GLU A 146 3.79 24.96 -16.48
CA GLU A 146 5.12 24.50 -16.92
C GLU A 146 6.23 24.73 -15.90
N VAL A 147 6.10 25.82 -15.14
CA VAL A 147 6.99 26.19 -14.04
C VAL A 147 6.11 26.30 -12.80
N LEU A 148 6.51 25.63 -11.73
CA LEU A 148 5.77 25.63 -10.48
C LEU A 148 6.28 26.74 -9.57
N ILE A 149 5.38 27.30 -8.76
CA ILE A 149 5.68 28.43 -7.84
C ILE A 149 6.89 28.11 -6.96
N SER A 150 6.99 26.85 -6.54
CA SER A 150 7.96 26.38 -5.57
C SER A 150 9.24 25.78 -6.17
N ASP A 151 9.46 25.94 -7.48
CA ASP A 151 10.65 25.41 -8.19
C ASP A 151 11.95 26.06 -7.68
N ASN A 152 11.87 27.29 -7.20
CA ASN A 152 13.03 28.07 -6.75
C ASN A 152 13.18 28.10 -5.21
N ASP A 153 12.40 27.31 -4.46
CA ASP A 153 12.39 27.33 -2.99
C ASP A 153 13.71 26.81 -2.37
N SER A 154 14.45 25.95 -3.07
CA SER A 154 15.69 25.36 -2.59
C SER A 154 16.63 24.97 -3.73
N ASP A 155 17.94 24.90 -3.43
CA ASP A 155 18.97 24.47 -4.39
C ASP A 155 18.66 23.09 -4.99
N ASP A 156 18.12 22.18 -4.17
CA ASP A 156 17.73 20.84 -4.62
C ASP A 156 16.60 20.85 -5.66
N ARG A 157 15.64 21.77 -5.53
CA ARG A 157 14.54 21.93 -6.50
C ARG A 157 14.97 22.66 -7.74
N LEU A 158 15.83 23.66 -7.59
CA LEU A 158 16.49 24.32 -8.71
C LEU A 158 17.27 23.31 -9.56
N ALA A 159 17.98 22.38 -8.92
CA ALA A 159 18.74 21.33 -9.60
C ALA A 159 17.86 20.27 -10.29
N SER A 160 16.61 20.07 -9.84
CA SER A 160 15.68 19.10 -10.42
C SER A 160 14.70 19.71 -11.43
N LYS A 161 14.59 21.03 -11.53
CA LYS A 161 13.64 21.75 -12.40
C LYS A 161 13.69 21.34 -13.87
N ASP A 162 14.89 21.09 -14.41
CA ASP A 162 15.10 20.72 -15.81
C ASP A 162 15.16 19.19 -16.03
N LYS A 163 14.90 18.39 -14.99
CA LYS A 163 14.79 16.94 -15.10
C LYS A 163 13.48 16.54 -15.78
N PRO A 164 13.37 15.32 -16.34
CA PRO A 164 12.11 14.84 -16.89
C PRO A 164 10.97 14.95 -15.88
N ARG A 165 9.82 15.45 -16.32
CA ARG A 165 8.63 15.68 -15.49
C ARG A 165 7.92 14.38 -15.19
N LEU A 166 7.90 13.99 -13.91
CA LEU A 166 7.14 12.83 -13.43
C LEU A 166 5.88 13.31 -12.71
N VAL A 167 4.73 13.12 -13.34
CA VAL A 167 3.42 13.42 -12.74
C VAL A 167 2.82 12.15 -12.14
N VAL A 168 2.46 12.20 -10.86
CA VAL A 168 1.80 11.10 -10.13
C VAL A 168 0.41 11.54 -9.70
N LEU A 169 -0.61 10.82 -10.16
CA LEU A 169 -2.01 11.08 -9.83
C LEU A 169 -2.45 10.18 -8.68
N GLY A 170 -2.98 10.79 -7.62
CA GLY A 170 -3.44 10.10 -6.42
C GLY A 170 -2.36 9.93 -5.35
N THR A 171 -2.81 9.80 -4.10
CA THR A 171 -1.97 9.74 -2.88
C THR A 171 -2.21 8.46 -2.08
N GLY A 172 -2.66 7.39 -2.76
CA GLY A 172 -2.92 6.08 -2.17
C GLY A 172 -1.67 5.19 -2.06
N TRP A 173 -1.89 3.91 -1.75
CA TRP A 173 -0.86 2.89 -1.52
C TRP A 173 0.20 2.81 -2.63
N GLY A 174 -0.23 2.74 -3.90
CA GLY A 174 0.69 2.66 -5.04
C GLY A 174 1.56 3.90 -5.20
N SER A 175 0.95 5.08 -5.19
CA SER A 175 1.65 6.35 -5.36
C SER A 175 2.66 6.61 -4.24
N ILE A 176 2.29 6.36 -2.98
CA ILE A 176 3.22 6.54 -1.86
C ILE A 176 4.36 5.53 -1.87
N ALA A 177 4.09 4.27 -2.24
CA ALA A 177 5.13 3.25 -2.36
C ALA A 177 6.13 3.58 -3.48
N LEU A 178 5.66 4.15 -4.60
CA LEU A 178 6.51 4.68 -5.67
C LEU A 178 7.41 5.80 -5.17
N LEU A 179 6.82 6.83 -4.54
CA LEU A 179 7.57 8.00 -4.06
C LEU A 179 8.64 7.60 -3.03
N LYS A 180 8.38 6.60 -2.19
CA LYS A 180 9.34 6.07 -1.21
C LYS A 180 10.54 5.35 -1.84
N HIS A 181 10.41 4.87 -3.07
CA HIS A 181 11.43 4.07 -3.77
C HIS A 181 12.05 4.80 -4.96
N LEU A 182 11.65 6.05 -5.20
CA LEU A 182 12.24 6.94 -6.18
C LEU A 182 13.45 7.65 -5.56
N ASN A 183 14.54 7.78 -6.31
CA ASN A 183 15.68 8.56 -5.83
C ASN A 183 15.36 10.07 -5.94
N PRO A 184 15.66 10.87 -4.91
CA PRO A 184 15.50 12.32 -4.97
C PRO A 184 16.36 12.92 -6.09
N GLY A 185 15.79 13.82 -6.90
CA GLY A 185 16.52 14.52 -7.97
C GLY A 185 16.62 13.79 -9.32
N ASP A 186 16.13 12.54 -9.42
CA ASP A 186 16.07 11.82 -10.70
C ASP A 186 15.06 12.43 -11.67
N TYR A 187 13.98 13.01 -11.14
CA TYR A 187 12.85 13.57 -11.89
C TYR A 187 12.39 14.90 -11.27
N HIS A 188 11.72 15.73 -12.07
CA HIS A 188 10.91 16.85 -11.59
C HIS A 188 9.53 16.29 -11.20
N VAL A 189 9.35 15.99 -9.91
CA VAL A 189 8.19 15.21 -9.43
C VAL A 189 7.04 16.14 -9.05
N THR A 190 5.86 15.91 -9.63
CA THR A 190 4.61 16.58 -9.22
C THR A 190 3.54 15.57 -8.87
N VAL A 191 2.98 15.67 -7.67
CA VAL A 191 1.89 14.81 -7.19
C VAL A 191 0.59 15.60 -7.17
N VAL A 192 -0.45 15.07 -7.81
CA VAL A 192 -1.79 15.69 -7.88
C VAL A 192 -2.79 14.77 -7.19
N SER A 193 -3.52 15.29 -6.21
CA SER A 193 -4.60 14.54 -5.55
C SER A 193 -5.61 15.47 -4.89
N PRO A 194 -6.91 15.13 -4.85
CA PRO A 194 -7.90 15.90 -4.08
C PRO A 194 -7.63 15.81 -2.57
N THR A 195 -6.91 14.79 -2.11
CA THR A 195 -6.57 14.56 -0.70
C THR A 195 -5.08 14.84 -0.43
N ASN A 196 -4.80 15.57 0.65
CA ASN A 196 -3.43 15.95 1.05
C ASN A 196 -2.79 15.00 2.08
N TYR A 197 -3.38 13.84 2.28
CA TYR A 197 -2.89 12.80 3.19
C TYR A 197 -2.92 11.43 2.51
N PHE A 198 -2.02 10.56 2.94
CA PHE A 198 -2.09 9.13 2.71
C PHE A 198 -2.98 8.51 3.79
N LEU A 199 -3.80 7.51 3.43
CA LEU A 199 -4.68 6.79 4.33
C LEU A 199 -4.26 5.32 4.47
N PHE A 200 -4.00 4.88 5.70
CA PHE A 200 -3.76 3.48 6.04
C PHE A 200 -5.08 2.71 6.14
N THR A 201 -5.62 2.37 4.97
CA THR A 201 -6.96 1.77 4.80
C THR A 201 -7.25 0.49 5.60
N PRO A 202 -6.30 -0.43 5.88
CA PRO A 202 -6.61 -1.67 6.59
C PRO A 202 -7.13 -1.46 8.01
N MET A 203 -6.80 -0.33 8.65
CA MET A 203 -7.22 -0.03 10.02
C MET A 203 -8.45 0.89 10.08
N LEU A 204 -9.06 1.19 8.93
CA LEU A 204 -10.22 2.09 8.88
C LEU A 204 -11.43 1.57 9.67
N PRO A 205 -11.76 0.25 9.68
CA PRO A 205 -12.80 -0.30 10.55
C PRO A 205 -12.59 0.02 12.04
N SER A 206 -11.37 -0.10 12.55
CA SER A 206 -11.07 0.23 13.96
C SER A 206 -11.28 1.72 14.28
N ALA A 207 -11.15 2.62 13.31
CA ALA A 207 -11.39 4.04 13.53
C ALA A 207 -12.87 4.42 13.55
N THR A 208 -13.76 3.62 12.95
CA THR A 208 -15.21 3.91 12.96
C THR A 208 -15.83 3.77 14.34
N VAL A 209 -15.16 3.08 15.26
CA VAL A 209 -15.64 2.83 16.63
C VAL A 209 -14.76 3.48 17.70
N GLY A 210 -13.72 4.21 17.31
CA GLY A 210 -12.80 4.84 18.26
C GLY A 210 -11.76 3.90 18.89
N THR A 211 -11.59 2.68 18.38
CA THR A 211 -10.44 1.81 18.73
C THR A 211 -9.11 2.47 18.32
N LEU A 212 -9.13 3.19 17.20
CA LEU A 212 -8.03 4.01 16.71
C LEU A 212 -8.51 5.44 16.42
N GLY A 213 -7.64 6.42 16.65
CA GLY A 213 -7.90 7.80 16.26
C GLY A 213 -7.73 8.00 14.76
N LEU A 214 -8.59 8.83 14.15
CA LEU A 214 -8.52 9.15 12.71
C LEU A 214 -7.14 9.67 12.28
N ARG A 215 -6.50 10.48 13.14
CA ARG A 215 -5.16 11.05 12.90
C ARG A 215 -4.05 10.01 12.88
N SER A 216 -4.28 8.85 13.50
CA SER A 216 -3.33 7.74 13.57
C SER A 216 -3.23 6.96 12.27
N LEU A 217 -4.27 7.07 11.43
CA LEU A 217 -4.38 6.40 10.13
C LEU A 217 -3.86 7.23 8.97
N VAL A 218 -3.48 8.49 9.21
CA VAL A 218 -3.09 9.42 8.13
C VAL A 218 -1.67 9.94 8.26
N GLU A 219 -1.01 10.09 7.12
CA GLU A 219 0.29 10.73 7.00
C GLU A 219 0.22 11.89 5.98
N PRO A 220 0.66 13.11 6.33
CA PRO A 220 0.65 14.24 5.40
C PRO A 220 1.51 13.97 4.15
N VAL A 221 0.89 14.07 2.96
CA VAL A 221 1.56 13.78 1.68
C VAL A 221 2.72 14.74 1.44
N ARG A 222 2.58 16.01 1.85
CA ARG A 222 3.64 17.03 1.70
C ARG A 222 4.97 16.58 2.31
N ARG A 223 4.95 15.89 3.46
CA ARG A 223 6.17 15.37 4.10
C ARG A 223 6.81 14.23 3.31
N ILE A 224 6.00 13.42 2.64
CA ILE A 224 6.48 12.30 1.81
C ILE A 224 7.08 12.85 0.53
N VAL A 225 6.38 13.76 -0.14
CA VAL A 225 6.80 14.41 -1.38
C VAL A 225 8.07 15.25 -1.19
N GLN A 226 8.21 15.91 -0.05
CA GLN A 226 9.43 16.68 0.26
C GLN A 226 10.69 15.80 0.28
N ARG A 227 10.60 14.51 0.63
CA ARG A 227 11.76 13.60 0.65
C ARG A 227 12.34 13.33 -0.74
N VAL A 228 11.55 13.52 -1.79
CA VAL A 228 11.98 13.39 -3.19
C VAL A 228 12.12 14.75 -3.88
N ASN A 229 12.16 15.84 -3.09
CA ASN A 229 12.23 17.22 -3.57
C ASN A 229 11.11 17.58 -4.55
N GLY A 230 9.94 16.93 -4.43
CA GLY A 230 8.82 17.13 -5.34
C GLY A 230 7.84 18.23 -4.92
N HIS A 231 6.79 18.33 -5.73
CA HIS A 231 5.69 19.27 -5.61
C HIS A 231 4.37 18.55 -5.34
N PHE A 232 3.49 19.16 -4.54
CA PHE A 232 2.14 18.65 -4.30
C PHE A 232 1.10 19.70 -4.65
N LEU A 233 0.20 19.35 -5.56
CA LEU A 233 -0.94 20.13 -5.98
C LEU A 233 -2.22 19.45 -5.48
N LYS A 234 -3.01 20.19 -4.69
CA LYS A 234 -4.34 19.72 -4.28
C LYS A 234 -5.33 20.04 -5.40
N GLY A 235 -5.76 19.00 -6.11
CA GLY A 235 -6.65 19.11 -7.25
C GLY A 235 -7.07 17.74 -7.76
N GLN A 236 -8.13 17.69 -8.53
CA GLN A 236 -8.66 16.47 -9.13
C GLN A 236 -8.15 16.36 -10.57
N ALA A 237 -7.60 15.21 -10.93
CA ALA A 237 -7.25 14.94 -12.33
C ALA A 237 -8.51 14.60 -13.11
N GLU A 238 -8.79 15.38 -14.16
CA GLU A 238 -10.00 15.27 -14.97
C GLU A 238 -9.75 14.52 -16.27
N ASP A 239 -8.64 14.79 -16.95
CA ASP A 239 -8.39 14.23 -18.27
C ASP A 239 -6.89 14.16 -18.56
N VAL A 240 -6.52 13.38 -19.58
CA VAL A 240 -5.14 13.28 -20.07
C VAL A 240 -5.15 13.49 -21.59
N GLU A 241 -4.42 14.52 -22.03
CA GLU A 241 -4.14 14.76 -23.43
C GLU A 241 -2.80 14.11 -23.79
N PHE A 242 -2.87 12.95 -24.44
CA PHE A 242 -1.68 12.14 -24.76
C PHE A 242 -0.82 12.77 -25.86
N SER A 243 -1.43 13.50 -26.80
CA SER A 243 -0.71 14.07 -27.94
C SER A 243 0.19 15.25 -27.54
N GLU A 244 -0.29 16.09 -26.62
CA GLU A 244 0.44 17.24 -26.07
C GLU A 244 1.13 16.94 -24.72
N LYS A 245 0.96 15.73 -24.18
CA LYS A 245 1.45 15.31 -22.87
C LYS A 245 1.02 16.22 -21.72
N LEU A 246 -0.28 16.49 -21.63
CA LEU A 246 -0.88 17.35 -20.60
C LEU A 246 -1.89 16.58 -19.75
N VAL A 247 -1.87 16.79 -18.43
CA VAL A 247 -2.95 16.37 -17.53
C VAL A 247 -3.84 17.56 -17.23
N GLU A 248 -5.15 17.43 -17.45
CA GLU A 248 -6.12 18.43 -17.01
C GLU A 248 -6.42 18.25 -15.52
N VAL A 249 -6.23 19.31 -14.75
CA VAL A 249 -6.48 19.33 -13.31
C VAL A 249 -7.54 20.38 -12.99
N SER A 250 -8.54 20.00 -12.21
CA SER A 250 -9.57 20.88 -11.68
C SER A 250 -9.35 21.13 -10.18
N GLN A 251 -9.71 22.32 -9.72
CA GLN A 251 -9.75 22.67 -8.30
C GLN A 251 -10.76 23.79 -8.06
N VAL A 252 -11.44 23.75 -6.93
CA VAL A 252 -12.36 24.80 -6.50
C VAL A 252 -11.57 25.94 -5.85
N ASP A 253 -11.81 27.17 -6.30
CA ASP A 253 -11.19 28.39 -5.76
C ASP A 253 -11.91 28.90 -4.48
N ALA A 254 -11.44 30.02 -3.92
CA ALA A 254 -12.00 30.60 -2.71
C ALA A 254 -13.46 31.06 -2.85
N ASN A 255 -13.93 31.29 -4.08
CA ASN A 255 -15.29 31.73 -4.38
C ASN A 255 -16.22 30.55 -4.71
N GLY A 256 -15.74 29.31 -4.59
CA GLY A 256 -16.50 28.12 -4.96
C GLY A 256 -16.56 27.86 -6.46
N LYS A 257 -15.80 28.61 -7.28
CA LYS A 257 -15.78 28.42 -8.73
C LYS A 257 -14.72 27.39 -9.10
N GLU A 258 -15.10 26.46 -9.97
CA GLU A 258 -14.16 25.49 -10.52
C GLU A 258 -13.18 26.18 -11.47
N GLN A 259 -11.89 25.98 -11.20
CA GLN A 259 -10.77 26.43 -12.03
C GLN A 259 -10.08 25.21 -12.61
N ARG A 260 -9.62 25.32 -13.86
CA ARG A 260 -8.90 24.25 -14.56
C ARG A 260 -7.59 24.74 -15.14
N PHE A 261 -6.60 23.88 -15.13
CA PHE A 261 -5.29 24.11 -15.72
C PHE A 261 -4.70 22.80 -16.24
N TYR A 262 -3.74 22.90 -17.15
CA TYR A 262 -2.97 21.78 -17.64
C TYR A 262 -1.63 21.66 -16.89
N LEU A 263 -1.25 20.42 -16.60
CA LEU A 263 0.05 20.07 -16.03
C LEU A 263 0.82 19.19 -17.03
N PRO A 264 1.95 19.65 -17.58
CA PRO A 264 2.73 18.88 -18.52
C PRO A 264 3.47 17.70 -17.85
N TYR A 265 3.67 16.62 -18.59
CA TYR A 265 4.40 15.44 -18.11
C TYR A 265 5.33 14.85 -19.17
N ASP A 266 6.42 14.21 -18.74
CA ASP A 266 7.20 13.29 -19.56
C ASP A 266 6.87 11.84 -19.21
N LYS A 267 6.63 11.59 -17.92
CA LYS A 267 6.15 10.33 -17.37
C LYS A 267 4.92 10.58 -16.51
N LEU A 268 3.86 9.83 -16.75
CA LEU A 268 2.59 9.91 -16.01
C LEU A 268 2.33 8.60 -15.28
N VAL A 269 2.00 8.67 -14.00
CA VAL A 269 1.57 7.52 -13.20
C VAL A 269 0.16 7.75 -12.67
N ILE A 270 -0.78 6.93 -13.11
CA ILE A 270 -2.17 6.95 -12.70
C ILE A 270 -2.34 6.00 -11.50
N GLY A 271 -2.53 6.56 -10.31
CA GLY A 271 -2.73 5.85 -9.04
C GLY A 271 -3.97 6.32 -8.29
N VAL A 272 -5.05 6.62 -9.01
CA VAL A 272 -6.28 7.25 -8.49
C VAL A 272 -7.22 6.30 -7.74
N GLY A 273 -6.93 5.00 -7.73
CA GLY A 273 -7.71 4.00 -7.01
C GLY A 273 -9.06 3.70 -7.68
N CYS A 274 -10.08 3.41 -6.87
CA CYS A 274 -11.40 2.99 -7.34
C CYS A 274 -12.52 3.69 -6.55
N VAL A 275 -13.73 3.71 -7.11
CA VAL A 275 -14.95 4.22 -6.45
C VAL A 275 -15.90 3.08 -6.11
N THR A 276 -16.94 3.36 -5.33
CA THR A 276 -17.92 2.33 -4.92
C THR A 276 -18.82 1.96 -6.10
N ASN A 277 -19.11 0.66 -6.24
CA ASN A 277 -20.02 0.17 -7.27
C ASN A 277 -21.40 -0.14 -6.66
N PRO A 278 -22.48 0.51 -7.12
CA PRO A 278 -23.83 0.20 -6.67
C PRO A 278 -24.33 -1.18 -7.13
N HIS A 279 -23.72 -1.81 -8.13
CA HIS A 279 -24.21 -3.05 -8.75
C HIS A 279 -25.68 -2.96 -9.24
N GLY A 280 -26.13 -1.75 -9.58
CA GLY A 280 -27.52 -1.48 -9.97
C GLY A 280 -28.52 -1.45 -8.81
N VAL A 281 -28.06 -1.56 -7.55
CA VAL A 281 -28.89 -1.38 -6.36
C VAL A 281 -29.25 0.10 -6.21
N LYS A 282 -30.52 0.36 -5.92
CA LYS A 282 -31.04 1.71 -5.66
C LYS A 282 -30.94 2.05 -4.18
N GLY A 283 -30.82 3.34 -3.88
CA GLY A 283 -30.89 3.84 -2.51
C GLY A 283 -29.55 3.86 -1.76
N LEU A 284 -28.42 3.82 -2.47
CA LEU A 284 -27.09 3.89 -1.87
C LEU A 284 -26.83 5.22 -1.14
N GLU A 285 -27.61 6.26 -1.42
CA GLU A 285 -27.63 7.51 -0.66
C GLU A 285 -28.04 7.34 0.80
N ASN A 286 -28.74 6.25 1.13
CA ASN A 286 -29.10 5.86 2.49
C ASN A 286 -28.01 5.00 3.18
N CYS A 287 -26.87 4.77 2.51
CA CYS A 287 -25.78 3.98 3.04
C CYS A 287 -24.59 4.84 3.45
N HIS A 288 -23.84 4.34 4.41
CA HIS A 288 -22.48 4.77 4.68
C HIS A 288 -21.49 3.94 3.86
N PHE A 289 -20.39 4.56 3.45
CA PHE A 289 -19.24 3.88 2.85
C PHE A 289 -18.08 3.90 3.83
N LEU A 290 -17.04 3.08 3.58
CA LEU A 290 -15.84 3.05 4.42
C LEU A 290 -14.58 3.11 3.55
N LYS A 291 -14.32 4.27 2.95
CA LYS A 291 -13.18 4.50 2.04
C LYS A 291 -12.27 5.66 2.45
N SER A 292 -12.75 6.58 3.28
CA SER A 292 -12.03 7.76 3.72
C SER A 292 -12.08 7.97 5.24
N ILE A 293 -11.31 8.93 5.76
CA ILE A 293 -11.41 9.32 7.17
C ILE A 293 -12.73 10.02 7.49
N ASP A 294 -13.28 10.76 6.53
CA ASP A 294 -14.57 11.45 6.70
C ASP A 294 -15.71 10.45 6.77
N ASP A 295 -15.62 9.37 5.99
CA ASP A 295 -16.52 8.23 6.08
C ASP A 295 -16.48 7.61 7.48
N ALA A 296 -15.28 7.32 8.00
CA ALA A 296 -15.13 6.72 9.32
C ALA A 296 -15.68 7.63 10.44
N ARG A 297 -15.48 8.96 10.32
CA ARG A 297 -16.07 9.95 11.22
C ARG A 297 -17.60 9.94 11.16
N LYS A 298 -18.18 9.98 9.95
CA LYS A 298 -19.64 9.93 9.75
C LYS A 298 -20.25 8.66 10.31
N ILE A 299 -19.61 7.51 10.11
CA ILE A 299 -20.06 6.23 10.68
C ILE A 299 -20.06 6.29 12.20
N LYS A 300 -18.95 6.74 12.82
CA LYS A 300 -18.86 6.85 14.27
C LYS A 300 -19.99 7.70 14.83
N ASN A 301 -20.20 8.88 14.25
CA ASN A 301 -21.27 9.78 14.67
C ASN A 301 -22.63 9.14 14.51
N GLN A 302 -22.96 8.55 13.35
CA GLN A 302 -24.26 7.93 13.13
C GLN A 302 -24.55 6.80 14.13
N VAL A 303 -23.56 5.95 14.43
CA VAL A 303 -23.71 4.87 15.41
C VAL A 303 -24.03 5.45 16.79
N LEU A 304 -23.30 6.48 17.24
CA LEU A 304 -23.52 7.13 18.52
C LEU A 304 -24.85 7.90 18.56
N ASP A 305 -25.18 8.63 17.51
CA ASP A 305 -26.43 9.40 17.40
C ASP A 305 -27.65 8.45 17.48
N ASN A 306 -27.59 7.28 16.84
CA ASN A 306 -28.63 6.25 16.98
C ASN A 306 -28.77 5.77 18.43
N MET A 307 -27.66 5.58 19.15
CA MET A 307 -27.67 5.18 20.55
C MET A 307 -28.26 6.27 21.46
N GLU A 308 -27.92 7.54 21.21
CA GLU A 308 -28.47 8.68 21.95
C GLU A 308 -29.97 8.86 21.70
N LEU A 309 -30.41 8.78 20.44
CA LEU A 309 -31.83 8.83 20.08
C LEU A 309 -32.61 7.66 20.71
N ALA A 310 -32.02 6.47 20.77
CA ALA A 310 -32.63 5.30 21.41
C ALA A 310 -32.87 5.49 22.92
N CYS A 311 -32.13 6.40 23.58
CA CYS A 311 -32.29 6.72 25.00
C CYS A 311 -33.41 7.71 25.30
N LEU A 312 -33.91 8.43 24.28
CA LEU A 312 -34.88 9.49 24.52
C LEU A 312 -36.23 8.93 24.98
N PRO A 313 -36.92 9.60 25.92
CA PRO A 313 -38.24 9.17 26.38
C PRO A 313 -39.31 9.26 25.29
N THR A 314 -39.05 9.99 24.21
CA THR A 314 -39.92 10.14 23.03
C THR A 314 -39.79 8.99 22.03
N THR A 315 -38.83 8.09 22.22
CA THR A 315 -38.53 7.01 21.27
C THR A 315 -39.30 5.75 21.63
N SER A 316 -40.21 5.33 20.74
CA SER A 316 -41.01 4.11 20.90
C SER A 316 -40.12 2.85 20.81
N ASP A 317 -40.61 1.72 21.33
CA ASP A 317 -39.85 0.46 21.30
C ASP A 317 -39.57 -0.03 19.87
N GLU A 318 -40.51 0.17 18.95
CA GLU A 318 -40.35 -0.20 17.55
C GLU A 318 -39.29 0.67 16.86
N GLU A 319 -39.31 1.97 17.12
CA GLU A 319 -38.31 2.90 16.60
C GLU A 319 -36.93 2.63 17.21
N ARG A 320 -36.88 2.27 18.50
CA ARG A 320 -35.65 1.90 19.18
C ARG A 320 -35.01 0.67 18.56
N ARG A 321 -35.78 -0.38 18.25
CA ARG A 321 -35.31 -1.56 17.50
C ARG A 321 -34.79 -1.21 16.13
N ARG A 322 -35.51 -0.34 15.42
CA ARG A 322 -35.09 0.12 14.09
C ARG A 322 -33.76 0.84 14.18
N LEU A 323 -33.63 1.86 15.04
CA LEU A 323 -32.41 2.65 15.24
C LEU A 323 -31.18 1.78 15.60
N LEU A 324 -31.40 0.74 16.39
CA LEU A 324 -30.36 -0.18 16.88
C LEU A 324 -30.16 -1.43 16.02
N SER A 325 -30.75 -1.46 14.82
CA SER A 325 -30.47 -2.46 13.80
C SER A 325 -29.41 -1.95 12.82
N PHE A 326 -28.25 -2.60 12.84
CA PHE A 326 -27.07 -2.27 12.05
C PHE A 326 -26.88 -3.28 10.92
N VAL A 327 -26.98 -2.85 9.67
CA VAL A 327 -26.88 -3.72 8.49
C VAL A 327 -25.57 -3.47 7.73
N VAL A 328 -24.81 -4.53 7.49
CA VAL A 328 -23.55 -4.50 6.73
C VAL A 328 -23.74 -5.26 5.42
N CYS A 329 -23.68 -4.54 4.30
CA CYS A 329 -23.82 -5.08 2.96
C CYS A 329 -22.43 -5.44 2.40
N GLY A 330 -22.06 -6.72 2.50
CA GLY A 330 -20.85 -7.29 1.96
C GLY A 330 -19.98 -8.00 3.00
N GLY A 331 -19.87 -9.32 2.91
CA GLY A 331 -19.06 -10.17 3.79
C GLY A 331 -17.58 -10.27 3.43
N GLY A 332 -17.00 -9.24 2.80
CA GLY A 332 -15.55 -9.15 2.59
C GLY A 332 -14.80 -8.69 3.85
N PRO A 333 -13.46 -8.62 3.83
CA PRO A 333 -12.67 -8.22 4.99
C PRO A 333 -13.15 -6.93 5.66
N THR A 334 -13.39 -5.88 4.86
CA THR A 334 -13.85 -4.58 5.38
C THR A 334 -15.18 -4.66 6.14
N GLY A 335 -16.17 -5.38 5.60
CA GLY A 335 -17.48 -5.51 6.25
C GLY A 335 -17.42 -6.39 7.49
N VAL A 336 -16.65 -7.47 7.43
CA VAL A 336 -16.41 -8.39 8.55
C VAL A 336 -15.69 -7.70 9.70
N GLU A 337 -14.60 -6.99 9.42
CA GLU A 337 -13.83 -6.28 10.44
C GLU A 337 -14.64 -5.13 11.06
N PHE A 338 -15.45 -4.41 10.26
CA PHE A 338 -16.35 -3.40 10.78
C PHE A 338 -17.43 -3.99 11.69
N ALA A 339 -18.10 -5.06 11.26
CA ALA A 339 -19.13 -5.72 12.06
C ALA A 339 -18.55 -6.23 13.40
N ALA A 340 -17.34 -6.77 13.37
CA ALA A 340 -16.62 -7.18 14.58
C ALA A 340 -16.29 -6.00 15.51
N GLU A 341 -15.69 -4.92 14.99
CA GLU A 341 -15.36 -3.73 15.79
C GLU A 341 -16.61 -3.04 16.35
N LEU A 342 -17.70 -2.99 15.57
CA LEU A 342 -18.99 -2.47 16.01
C LEU A 342 -19.57 -3.33 17.12
N PHE A 343 -19.56 -4.66 16.96
CA PHE A 343 -20.02 -5.58 17.98
C PHE A 343 -19.24 -5.40 19.29
N ASP A 344 -17.91 -5.28 19.20
CA ASP A 344 -17.07 -5.07 20.38
C ASP A 344 -17.41 -3.73 21.07
N LEU A 345 -17.58 -2.64 20.32
CA LEU A 345 -18.00 -1.34 20.89
C LEU A 345 -19.35 -1.45 21.61
N LEU A 346 -20.32 -2.10 20.97
CA LEU A 346 -21.68 -2.26 21.49
C LEU A 346 -21.74 -3.10 22.77
N ASN A 347 -20.83 -4.06 22.96
CA ASN A 347 -20.85 -4.96 24.13
C ASN A 347 -19.85 -4.57 25.22
N GLU A 348 -18.65 -4.08 24.85
CA GLU A 348 -17.57 -3.81 25.79
C GLU A 348 -17.64 -2.41 26.40
N ASP A 349 -18.08 -1.40 25.64
CA ASP A 349 -18.00 0.01 26.08
C ASP A 349 -19.40 0.60 26.31
N LEU A 350 -20.29 0.47 25.32
CA LEU A 350 -21.57 1.19 25.34
C LEU A 350 -22.50 0.72 26.46
N LEU A 351 -22.52 -0.57 26.80
CA LEU A 351 -23.39 -1.08 27.89
C LEU A 351 -23.00 -0.59 29.28
N HIS A 352 -21.80 -0.04 29.45
CA HIS A 352 -21.39 0.58 30.70
C HIS A 352 -21.93 2.00 30.86
N SER A 353 -22.16 2.70 29.75
CA SER A 353 -22.55 4.12 29.74
C SER A 353 -24.01 4.36 29.36
N PHE A 354 -24.63 3.44 28.61
CA PHE A 354 -26.00 3.54 28.12
C PHE A 354 -26.98 2.67 28.92
N PRO A 355 -28.30 2.95 28.87
CA PRO A 355 -29.30 2.12 29.53
C PRO A 355 -29.25 0.66 29.11
N LYS A 356 -29.21 -0.25 30.09
CA LYS A 356 -29.06 -1.70 29.84
C LYS A 356 -30.15 -2.31 28.96
N VAL A 357 -31.34 -1.69 28.92
CA VAL A 357 -32.45 -2.15 28.08
C VAL A 357 -32.09 -2.12 26.58
N LEU A 358 -31.23 -1.19 26.16
CA LEU A 358 -30.81 -1.09 24.77
C LEU A 358 -30.11 -2.36 24.28
N ARG A 359 -29.46 -3.12 25.16
CA ARG A 359 -28.76 -4.35 24.79
C ARG A 359 -29.67 -5.38 24.13
N ASN A 360 -30.94 -5.41 24.52
CA ASN A 360 -31.91 -6.38 24.01
C ASN A 360 -32.45 -5.99 22.63
N GLU A 361 -32.30 -4.72 22.24
CA GLU A 361 -32.82 -4.18 20.99
C GLU A 361 -31.75 -4.05 19.89
N ILE A 362 -30.46 -4.25 20.24
CA ILE A 362 -29.34 -4.20 19.29
C ILE A 362 -29.33 -5.46 18.42
N SER A 363 -29.25 -5.26 17.11
CA SER A 363 -28.99 -6.33 16.14
C SER A 363 -27.93 -5.92 15.12
N VAL A 364 -27.07 -6.86 14.74
CA VAL A 364 -26.03 -6.65 13.72
C VAL A 364 -26.18 -7.72 12.66
N HIS A 365 -26.39 -7.31 11.41
CA HIS A 365 -26.64 -8.20 10.29
C HIS A 365 -25.58 -8.03 9.20
N ILE A 366 -25.00 -9.12 8.70
CA ILE A 366 -24.11 -9.12 7.53
C ILE A 366 -24.82 -9.80 6.36
N ILE A 367 -25.06 -9.06 5.27
CA ILE A 367 -25.65 -9.59 4.04
C ILE A 367 -24.53 -9.95 3.06
N GLN A 368 -24.45 -11.22 2.67
CA GLN A 368 -23.40 -11.75 1.80
C GLN A 368 -23.98 -12.58 0.65
N SER A 369 -23.61 -12.21 -0.57
CA SER A 369 -24.16 -12.81 -1.79
C SER A 369 -23.71 -14.24 -2.09
N ARG A 370 -22.65 -14.71 -1.43
CA ARG A 370 -22.07 -16.05 -1.59
C ARG A 370 -22.38 -16.92 -0.37
N SER A 371 -22.01 -18.19 -0.44
CA SER A 371 -22.23 -19.17 0.63
C SER A 371 -21.46 -18.86 1.91
N HIS A 372 -20.34 -18.12 1.81
CA HIS A 372 -19.49 -17.77 2.93
C HIS A 372 -19.08 -16.30 2.94
N ILE A 373 -18.80 -15.78 4.14
CA ILE A 373 -18.03 -14.55 4.34
C ILE A 373 -16.53 -14.83 4.13
N LEU A 374 -15.72 -13.78 3.93
CA LEU A 374 -14.29 -13.89 3.67
C LEU A 374 -13.96 -14.88 2.54
N ASN A 375 -14.72 -14.85 1.45
CA ASN A 375 -14.66 -15.82 0.36
C ASN A 375 -13.33 -15.85 -0.43
N THR A 376 -12.39 -14.96 -0.10
CA THR A 376 -11.02 -14.95 -0.62
C THR A 376 -10.04 -15.73 0.26
N TYR A 377 -10.49 -16.23 1.41
CA TYR A 377 -9.74 -17.01 2.38
C TYR A 377 -10.11 -18.49 2.22
N ASP A 378 -9.29 -19.37 2.80
CA ASP A 378 -9.64 -20.78 2.97
C ASP A 378 -11.00 -20.97 3.67
N GLU A 379 -11.79 -21.91 3.18
CA GLU A 379 -13.15 -22.18 3.67
C GLU A 379 -13.19 -22.50 5.17
N ALA A 380 -12.15 -23.15 5.72
CA ALA A 380 -12.07 -23.42 7.15
C ALA A 380 -12.01 -22.13 7.98
N LEU A 381 -11.35 -21.08 7.48
CA LEU A 381 -11.27 -19.77 8.14
C LEU A 381 -12.61 -19.03 8.06
N SER A 382 -13.31 -19.11 6.92
CA SER A 382 -14.66 -18.58 6.77
C SER A 382 -15.62 -19.21 7.77
N ARG A 383 -15.65 -20.55 7.86
CA ARG A 383 -16.49 -21.28 8.82
C ARG A 383 -16.14 -20.95 10.26
N PHE A 384 -14.86 -20.76 10.58
CA PHE A 384 -14.43 -20.31 11.90
C PHE A 384 -14.98 -18.91 12.25
N ALA A 385 -14.89 -17.97 11.31
CA ALA A 385 -15.43 -16.62 11.48
C ALA A 385 -16.96 -16.64 11.62
N GLU A 386 -17.66 -17.45 10.84
CA GLU A 386 -19.11 -17.64 10.92
C GLU A 386 -19.54 -18.20 12.28
N ALA A 387 -18.86 -19.24 12.77
CA ALA A 387 -19.11 -19.82 14.08
C ALA A 387 -18.78 -18.87 15.24
N ARG A 388 -17.84 -17.93 15.04
CA ARG A 388 -17.55 -16.87 16.01
C ARG A 388 -18.68 -15.85 16.06
N PHE A 389 -19.08 -15.31 14.91
CA PHE A 389 -20.18 -14.34 14.83
C PHE A 389 -21.51 -14.90 15.31
N ALA A 390 -21.81 -16.18 15.05
CA ALA A 390 -22.99 -16.83 15.61
C ALA A 390 -23.00 -16.85 17.15
N ARG A 391 -21.83 -17.01 17.79
CA ARG A 391 -21.71 -16.90 19.26
C ARG A 391 -21.82 -15.46 19.74
N ASP A 392 -21.38 -14.52 18.92
CA ASP A 392 -21.45 -13.09 19.18
C ASP A 392 -22.82 -12.49 18.77
N SER A 393 -23.85 -13.30 18.49
CA SER A 393 -25.19 -12.80 18.07
C SER A 393 -25.14 -11.81 16.89
N VAL A 394 -24.18 -11.99 15.98
CA VAL A 394 -24.11 -11.29 14.70
C VAL A 394 -24.70 -12.20 13.63
N ASP A 395 -25.79 -11.75 13.01
CA ASP A 395 -26.54 -12.55 12.05
C ASP A 395 -25.90 -12.49 10.67
N ILE A 396 -25.44 -13.64 10.17
CA ILE A 396 -24.85 -13.75 8.84
C ILE A 396 -25.88 -14.31 7.87
N LEU A 397 -26.30 -13.46 6.93
CA LEU A 397 -27.23 -13.80 5.87
C LEU A 397 -26.41 -14.11 4.61
N THR A 398 -26.05 -15.38 4.45
CA THR A 398 -25.37 -15.88 3.24
C THR A 398 -26.36 -16.19 2.13
N ASN A 399 -25.84 -16.33 0.91
CA ASN A 399 -26.65 -16.47 -0.32
C ASN A 399 -27.73 -15.39 -0.45
N ALA A 400 -27.43 -14.20 0.07
CA ALA A 400 -28.34 -13.07 0.17
C ALA A 400 -27.80 -11.87 -0.61
N ARG A 401 -28.62 -11.29 -1.49
CA ARG A 401 -28.25 -10.16 -2.34
C ARG A 401 -29.17 -8.99 -2.06
N VAL A 402 -28.58 -7.84 -1.72
CA VAL A 402 -29.33 -6.59 -1.56
C VAL A 402 -29.96 -6.19 -2.89
N LYS A 403 -31.24 -5.81 -2.82
CA LYS A 403 -32.05 -5.38 -3.96
C LYS A 403 -32.24 -3.86 -3.98
N GLU A 404 -32.55 -3.29 -2.82
CA GLU A 404 -32.83 -1.86 -2.62
C GLU A 404 -32.55 -1.48 -1.17
N VAL A 405 -32.02 -0.29 -0.94
CA VAL A 405 -31.83 0.28 0.40
C VAL A 405 -32.76 1.48 0.55
N ARG A 406 -33.73 1.41 1.46
CA ARG A 406 -34.64 2.53 1.78
C ARG A 406 -34.10 3.27 3.00
N GLY A 407 -34.67 4.41 3.36
CA GLY A 407 -34.20 5.20 4.52
C GLY A 407 -34.36 4.47 5.86
N ASP A 408 -35.32 3.56 5.96
CA ASP A 408 -35.72 2.86 7.19
C ASP A 408 -35.46 1.35 7.18
N LYS A 409 -35.10 0.77 6.02
CA LYS A 409 -34.92 -0.68 5.85
C LYS A 409 -34.10 -1.09 4.63
N VAL A 410 -33.54 -2.30 4.67
CA VAL A 410 -32.87 -2.97 3.55
C VAL A 410 -33.75 -4.08 2.99
N LEU A 411 -33.97 -4.07 1.67
CA LEU A 411 -34.61 -5.16 0.94
C LEU A 411 -33.55 -6.06 0.31
N PHE A 412 -33.65 -7.37 0.52
CA PHE A 412 -32.72 -8.34 -0.06
C PHE A 412 -33.43 -9.61 -0.50
N THR A 413 -32.83 -10.31 -1.45
CA THR A 413 -33.26 -11.63 -1.90
C THR A 413 -32.35 -12.69 -1.32
N GLN A 414 -32.89 -13.77 -0.78
CA GLN A 414 -32.13 -14.89 -0.24
C GLN A 414 -32.59 -16.20 -0.86
N THR A 415 -31.64 -17.08 -1.18
CA THR A 415 -31.96 -18.43 -1.64
C THR A 415 -32.23 -19.34 -0.44
N GLU A 416 -33.47 -19.78 -0.30
CA GLU A 416 -33.92 -20.75 0.71
C GLU A 416 -34.56 -21.95 0.00
N ASP A 417 -34.09 -23.17 0.29
CA ASP A 417 -34.56 -24.41 -0.34
C ASP A 417 -34.60 -24.36 -1.89
N GLY A 418 -33.62 -23.67 -2.49
CA GLY A 418 -33.50 -23.48 -3.93
C GLY A 418 -34.45 -22.43 -4.53
N LYS A 419 -35.30 -21.78 -3.73
CA LYS A 419 -36.19 -20.69 -4.14
C LYS A 419 -35.66 -19.34 -3.68
N ILE A 420 -35.83 -18.32 -4.51
CA ILE A 420 -35.43 -16.95 -4.19
C ILE A 420 -36.59 -16.26 -3.46
N VAL A 421 -36.40 -15.98 -2.17
CA VAL A 421 -37.37 -15.26 -1.33
C VAL A 421 -36.90 -13.82 -1.14
N THR A 422 -37.82 -12.85 -1.17
CA THR A 422 -37.49 -11.46 -0.82
C THR A 422 -37.82 -11.21 0.64
N LYS A 423 -36.88 -10.65 1.38
CA LYS A 423 -36.96 -10.34 2.81
C LYS A 423 -36.60 -8.87 3.03
N GLU A 424 -36.97 -8.36 4.21
CA GLU A 424 -36.64 -7.01 4.64
C GLU A 424 -36.08 -7.00 6.06
N ILE A 425 -35.16 -6.08 6.33
CA ILE A 425 -34.61 -5.81 7.66
C ILE A 425 -34.75 -4.30 7.94
N PRO A 426 -35.47 -3.89 9.01
CA PRO A 426 -35.45 -2.51 9.48
C PRO A 426 -34.02 -2.08 9.85
N MET A 427 -33.65 -0.82 9.63
CA MET A 427 -32.30 -0.35 9.90
C MET A 427 -32.29 1.07 10.47
N GLY A 428 -31.32 1.34 11.34
CA GLY A 428 -30.89 2.67 11.74
C GLY A 428 -29.57 3.04 11.10
N PHE A 429 -28.84 2.04 10.59
CA PHE A 429 -27.55 2.21 9.97
C PHE A 429 -27.32 1.14 8.90
N CYS A 430 -26.78 1.55 7.76
CA CYS A 430 -26.38 0.65 6.69
C CYS A 430 -24.95 0.95 6.22
N LEU A 431 -24.04 -0.02 6.34
CA LEU A 431 -22.72 0.05 5.72
C LEU A 431 -22.73 -0.67 4.38
N TRP A 432 -22.33 0.01 3.31
CA TRP A 432 -22.07 -0.60 2.01
C TRP A 432 -20.56 -0.80 1.80
N SER A 433 -20.09 -2.04 1.96
CA SER A 433 -18.68 -2.42 1.87
C SER A 433 -18.36 -3.34 0.70
N THR A 434 -19.26 -3.45 -0.27
CA THR A 434 -19.09 -4.31 -1.46
C THR A 434 -19.02 -3.50 -2.75
N GLY A 435 -18.34 -4.05 -3.75
CA GLY A 435 -18.31 -3.48 -5.09
C GLY A 435 -17.33 -2.33 -5.28
N VAL A 436 -16.45 -2.50 -6.26
CA VAL A 436 -15.57 -1.44 -6.75
C VAL A 436 -15.82 -1.19 -8.23
N SER A 437 -15.68 0.06 -8.63
CA SER A 437 -15.77 0.51 -10.02
C SER A 437 -14.61 1.45 -10.34
N ARG A 438 -14.40 1.72 -11.63
CA ARG A 438 -13.38 2.65 -12.12
C ARG A 438 -13.64 4.05 -11.56
N ALA A 439 -12.56 4.76 -11.24
CA ALA A 439 -12.65 6.20 -11.01
C ALA A 439 -13.08 6.91 -12.31
N PRO A 440 -13.77 8.08 -12.23
CA PRO A 440 -14.26 8.80 -13.41
C PRO A 440 -13.19 9.11 -14.46
N LEU A 441 -11.96 9.45 -14.03
CA LEU A 441 -10.82 9.61 -14.93
C LEU A 441 -10.55 8.33 -15.73
N CYS A 442 -10.50 7.18 -15.06
CA CYS A 442 -10.20 5.90 -15.70
C CYS A 442 -11.31 5.42 -16.64
N GLU A 443 -12.57 5.77 -16.36
CA GLU A 443 -13.70 5.52 -17.26
C GLU A 443 -13.51 6.29 -18.57
N ARG A 444 -13.29 7.61 -18.49
CA ARG A 444 -13.03 8.47 -19.66
C ARG A 444 -11.83 8.02 -20.48
N LEU A 445 -10.73 7.63 -19.83
CA LEU A 445 -9.54 7.15 -20.52
C LEU A 445 -9.80 5.80 -21.22
N SER A 446 -10.56 4.90 -20.58
CA SER A 446 -10.91 3.61 -21.19
C SER A 446 -11.78 3.76 -22.43
N GLU A 447 -12.60 4.80 -22.54
CA GLU A 447 -13.46 5.06 -23.70
C GLU A 447 -12.67 5.62 -24.90
N ARG A 448 -11.57 6.33 -24.64
CA ARG A 448 -10.74 6.97 -25.69
C ARG A 448 -9.59 6.09 -26.17
N LEU A 449 -9.08 5.21 -25.32
CA LEU A 449 -7.97 4.35 -25.65
C LEU A 449 -8.44 3.07 -26.34
N GLU A 450 -7.80 2.74 -27.45
CA GLU A 450 -8.00 1.45 -28.11
C GLU A 450 -7.49 0.30 -27.21
N SER A 451 -8.06 -0.89 -27.37
CA SER A 451 -7.63 -2.11 -26.66
C SER A 451 -7.82 -2.09 -25.13
N GLN A 452 -8.74 -1.28 -24.60
CA GLN A 452 -9.18 -1.31 -23.20
C GLN A 452 -10.49 -2.10 -23.05
N ASN A 453 -10.39 -3.42 -22.85
CA ASN A 453 -11.53 -4.35 -22.87
C ASN A 453 -12.09 -4.70 -21.48
N ASN A 454 -11.30 -4.49 -20.44
CA ASN A 454 -11.75 -4.73 -19.06
C ASN A 454 -12.94 -3.80 -18.72
N LYS A 455 -13.77 -4.14 -17.73
CA LYS A 455 -14.88 -3.26 -17.27
C LYS A 455 -14.62 -2.62 -15.91
N HIS A 456 -13.61 -3.08 -15.18
CA HIS A 456 -13.38 -2.75 -13.77
C HIS A 456 -12.10 -1.93 -13.54
N ALA A 457 -11.12 -2.00 -14.44
CA ALA A 457 -9.84 -1.32 -14.30
C ALA A 457 -9.25 -0.99 -15.68
N LEU A 458 -8.26 -0.08 -15.74
CA LEU A 458 -7.44 0.13 -16.92
C LEU A 458 -6.49 -1.07 -17.11
N GLU A 459 -6.32 -1.50 -18.34
CA GLU A 459 -5.42 -2.59 -18.69
C GLU A 459 -4.00 -2.07 -18.92
N THR A 460 -3.05 -2.71 -18.26
CA THR A 460 -1.63 -2.45 -18.43
C THR A 460 -0.91 -3.67 -18.97
N ASP A 461 0.23 -3.46 -19.59
CA ASP A 461 1.14 -4.56 -19.88
C ASP A 461 1.86 -5.07 -18.62
N SER A 462 2.77 -6.02 -18.80
CA SER A 462 3.54 -6.60 -17.70
C SER A 462 4.60 -5.67 -17.11
N HIS A 463 4.85 -4.52 -17.73
CA HIS A 463 5.69 -3.43 -17.20
C HIS A 463 4.86 -2.32 -16.53
N LEU A 464 3.55 -2.53 -16.37
CA LEU A 464 2.58 -1.59 -15.79
C LEU A 464 2.34 -0.34 -16.66
N ARG A 465 2.66 -0.41 -17.95
CA ARG A 465 2.36 0.66 -18.92
C ARG A 465 0.92 0.57 -19.37
N LEU A 466 0.25 1.72 -19.48
CA LEU A 466 -1.13 1.79 -19.93
C LEU A 466 -1.24 1.37 -21.40
N ILE A 467 -2.05 0.35 -21.69
CA ILE A 467 -2.26 -0.12 -23.06
C ILE A 467 -3.06 0.92 -23.84
N GLY A 468 -2.63 1.20 -25.08
CA GLY A 468 -3.20 2.23 -25.95
C GLY A 468 -2.57 3.61 -25.79
N ALA A 469 -1.82 3.86 -24.72
CA ALA A 469 -1.07 5.10 -24.53
C ALA A 469 0.31 5.05 -25.23
N PRO A 470 0.96 6.21 -25.50
CA PRO A 470 2.32 6.25 -26.04
C PRO A 470 3.31 5.40 -25.21
N LEU A 471 4.11 4.59 -25.90
CA LEU A 471 4.97 3.59 -25.28
C LEU A 471 5.95 4.22 -24.29
N GLY A 472 5.92 3.76 -23.05
CA GLY A 472 6.84 4.17 -21.99
C GLY A 472 6.51 5.49 -21.30
N ASP A 473 5.45 6.22 -21.71
CA ASP A 473 5.13 7.52 -21.12
C ASP A 473 4.09 7.44 -20.00
N VAL A 474 3.15 6.50 -20.07
CA VAL A 474 2.02 6.42 -19.14
C VAL A 474 1.96 5.06 -18.47
N TYR A 475 1.85 5.08 -17.14
CA TYR A 475 1.74 3.90 -16.27
C TYR A 475 0.47 3.98 -15.43
N ALA A 476 -0.07 2.83 -15.03
CA ALA A 476 -1.18 2.76 -14.09
C ALA A 476 -0.91 1.71 -13.01
N ILE A 477 -1.21 2.04 -11.74
CA ILE A 477 -0.92 1.19 -10.58
C ILE A 477 -2.06 1.21 -9.55
N GLY A 478 -2.17 0.15 -8.77
CA GLY A 478 -3.22 0.01 -7.75
C GLY A 478 -4.59 -0.26 -8.37
N ASP A 479 -5.64 0.10 -7.63
CA ASP A 479 -7.03 -0.34 -7.90
C ASP A 479 -7.64 0.22 -9.18
N CYS A 480 -7.04 1.24 -9.77
CA CYS A 480 -7.43 1.71 -11.10
C CYS A 480 -6.90 0.84 -12.25
N SER A 481 -6.05 -0.15 -11.98
CA SER A 481 -5.35 -0.92 -13.02
C SER A 481 -5.38 -2.44 -12.81
N THR A 482 -5.24 -3.18 -13.90
CA THR A 482 -4.94 -4.62 -13.92
C THR A 482 -3.94 -4.93 -15.03
N VAL A 483 -3.08 -5.91 -14.81
CA VAL A 483 -2.21 -6.43 -15.86
C VAL A 483 -3.07 -7.26 -16.81
N GLN A 484 -2.92 -7.05 -18.11
CA GLN A 484 -3.60 -7.82 -19.13
C GLN A 484 -3.11 -9.27 -19.10
N ASN A 485 -4.05 -10.21 -19.13
CA ASN A 485 -3.78 -11.65 -19.04
C ASN A 485 -3.85 -12.38 -20.38
N ASN A 486 -3.97 -11.65 -21.51
CA ASN A 486 -4.21 -12.23 -22.83
C ASN A 486 -2.90 -12.63 -23.52
N ILE A 487 -2.35 -13.78 -23.16
CA ILE A 487 -1.11 -14.31 -23.73
C ILE A 487 -1.37 -14.83 -25.14
N ALA A 488 -2.56 -15.37 -25.39
CA ALA A 488 -2.98 -15.97 -26.65
C ALA A 488 -3.04 -14.93 -27.77
N GLU A 489 -3.50 -13.70 -27.55
CA GLU A 489 -3.44 -12.65 -28.58
C GLU A 489 -2.00 -12.33 -29.01
N HIS A 490 -1.04 -12.46 -28.08
CA HIS A 490 0.37 -12.28 -28.39
C HIS A 490 1.02 -13.51 -29.03
N ILE A 491 0.31 -14.64 -29.17
CA ILE A 491 0.87 -15.89 -29.69
C ILE A 491 1.45 -15.72 -31.09
N VAL A 492 0.76 -15.00 -31.98
CA VAL A 492 1.21 -14.78 -33.35
C VAL A 492 2.50 -13.99 -33.37
N SER A 493 2.66 -13.00 -32.47
CA SER A 493 3.92 -12.25 -32.34
C SER A 493 5.06 -13.14 -31.84
N PHE A 494 4.78 -14.01 -30.84
CA PHE A 494 5.76 -14.94 -30.30
C PHE A 494 6.20 -15.95 -31.35
N LEU A 495 5.24 -16.60 -32.01
CA LEU A 495 5.51 -17.61 -33.03
C LEU A 495 6.12 -17.01 -34.27
N ARG A 496 5.75 -15.78 -34.67
CA ARG A 496 6.42 -15.08 -35.77
C ARG A 496 7.87 -14.80 -35.46
N THR A 497 8.19 -14.40 -34.23
CA THR A 497 9.59 -14.20 -33.81
C THR A 497 10.37 -15.51 -33.92
N ILE A 498 9.81 -16.61 -33.43
CA ILE A 498 10.45 -17.94 -33.45
C ILE A 498 10.55 -18.50 -34.87
N ALA A 499 9.51 -18.33 -35.68
CA ALA A 499 9.47 -18.79 -37.05
C ALA A 499 10.47 -18.01 -37.91
N TRP A 500 10.60 -16.69 -37.69
CA TRP A 500 11.64 -15.85 -38.29
C TRP A 500 13.05 -16.29 -37.91
N GLU A 501 13.33 -16.53 -36.62
CA GLU A 501 14.61 -17.10 -36.14
C GLU A 501 14.97 -18.42 -36.86
N LYS A 502 13.97 -19.17 -37.33
CA LYS A 502 14.12 -20.48 -37.98
C LYS A 502 13.92 -20.46 -39.49
N GLY A 503 13.64 -19.30 -40.10
CA GLY A 503 13.33 -19.19 -41.53
C GLY A 503 12.08 -19.98 -41.97
N LYS A 504 11.12 -20.20 -41.07
CA LYS A 504 9.86 -20.93 -41.34
C LYS A 504 8.65 -20.00 -41.31
N ASP A 505 7.56 -20.44 -41.92
CA ASP A 505 6.25 -19.80 -41.80
C ASP A 505 5.68 -20.06 -40.38
N PRO A 506 5.15 -19.03 -39.67
CA PRO A 506 4.50 -19.21 -38.37
C PRO A 506 3.41 -20.29 -38.34
N GLN A 507 2.69 -20.49 -39.45
CA GLN A 507 1.59 -21.46 -39.53
C GLN A 507 2.08 -22.90 -39.76
N LYS A 508 3.33 -23.10 -40.19
CA LYS A 508 3.95 -24.41 -40.44
C LYS A 508 4.95 -24.79 -39.33
N LEU A 509 4.83 -24.15 -38.18
CA LEU A 509 5.75 -24.32 -37.06
C LEU A 509 5.31 -25.50 -36.20
N HIS A 510 6.14 -26.54 -36.16
CA HIS A 510 6.01 -27.65 -35.22
C HIS A 510 7.07 -27.45 -34.12
N LEU A 511 6.65 -27.45 -32.86
CA LEU A 511 7.54 -27.25 -31.72
C LEU A 511 7.79 -28.57 -30.98
N THR A 512 9.04 -28.99 -30.93
CA THR A 512 9.47 -30.11 -30.07
C THR A 512 9.35 -29.72 -28.59
N PHE A 513 9.33 -30.71 -27.69
CA PHE A 513 9.29 -30.46 -26.24
C PHE A 513 10.41 -29.53 -25.74
N ARG A 514 11.62 -29.66 -26.30
CA ARG A 514 12.76 -28.78 -25.96
C ARG A 514 12.47 -27.33 -26.32
N GLU A 515 11.91 -27.10 -27.51
CA GLU A 515 11.58 -25.77 -28.00
C GLU A 515 10.38 -25.20 -27.24
N TRP A 516 9.38 -26.03 -26.93
CA TRP A 516 8.28 -25.66 -26.04
C TRP A 516 8.80 -25.14 -24.70
N LYS A 517 9.81 -25.79 -24.11
CA LYS A 517 10.44 -25.31 -22.86
C LYS A 517 11.06 -23.92 -23.02
N GLU A 518 11.68 -23.62 -24.16
CA GLU A 518 12.24 -22.29 -24.45
C GLU A 518 11.15 -21.24 -24.66
N VAL A 519 10.08 -21.58 -25.38
CA VAL A 519 8.89 -20.72 -25.54
C VAL A 519 8.27 -20.42 -24.18
N ALA A 520 8.00 -21.46 -23.38
CA ALA A 520 7.43 -21.30 -22.05
C ALA A 520 8.31 -20.44 -21.13
N ASN A 521 9.64 -20.52 -21.24
CA ASN A 521 10.55 -19.64 -20.50
C ASN A 521 10.45 -18.18 -20.95
N ARG A 522 10.33 -17.92 -22.26
CA ARG A 522 10.10 -16.56 -22.78
C ARG A 522 8.74 -16.01 -22.33
N VAL A 523 7.69 -16.83 -22.38
CA VAL A 523 6.34 -16.48 -21.89
C VAL A 523 6.39 -16.18 -20.39
N LYS A 524 7.08 -16.98 -19.56
CA LYS A 524 7.27 -16.70 -18.12
C LYS A 524 7.99 -15.39 -17.85
N LYS A 525 8.95 -15.02 -18.70
CA LYS A 525 9.71 -13.76 -18.56
C LYS A 525 8.84 -12.56 -18.91
N ARG A 526 8.07 -12.63 -19.99
CA ARG A 526 7.20 -11.55 -20.47
C ARG A 526 5.89 -11.44 -19.68
N PHE A 527 5.31 -12.57 -19.28
CA PHE A 527 4.07 -12.67 -18.51
C PHE A 527 4.29 -13.49 -17.22
N PRO A 528 4.88 -12.88 -16.17
CA PRO A 528 5.16 -13.61 -14.94
C PRO A 528 3.95 -14.25 -14.26
N GLN A 529 2.73 -13.74 -14.51
CA GLN A 529 1.48 -14.29 -13.97
C GLN A 529 1.19 -15.71 -14.49
N ALA A 530 1.61 -16.03 -15.72
CA ALA A 530 1.49 -17.35 -16.33
C ALA A 530 2.38 -18.42 -15.69
N SER A 531 3.33 -18.02 -14.84
CA SER A 531 4.39 -18.91 -14.35
C SER A 531 3.88 -20.13 -13.61
N ASN A 532 2.79 -19.97 -12.84
CA ASN A 532 2.20 -21.08 -12.09
C ASN A 532 1.54 -22.10 -13.01
N HIS A 533 0.83 -21.64 -14.05
CA HIS A 533 0.22 -22.51 -15.04
C HIS A 533 1.28 -23.23 -15.89
N LEU A 534 2.42 -22.59 -16.16
CA LEU A 534 3.52 -23.16 -16.92
C LEU A 534 4.53 -23.97 -16.07
N ARG A 535 4.17 -24.44 -14.87
CA ARG A 535 5.10 -25.17 -13.98
C ARG A 535 5.34 -26.63 -14.42
N ARG A 536 4.29 -27.33 -14.87
CA ARG A 536 4.32 -28.74 -15.31
C ARG A 536 4.28 -28.81 -16.83
N LEU A 537 5.35 -28.34 -17.48
CA LEU A 537 5.44 -28.28 -18.95
C LEU A 537 5.37 -29.64 -19.60
N ASP A 538 5.86 -30.68 -18.91
CA ASP A 538 5.75 -32.10 -19.27
C ASP A 538 4.29 -32.51 -19.50
N LYS A 539 3.46 -32.32 -18.47
CA LYS A 539 2.05 -32.70 -18.51
C LYS A 539 1.24 -31.86 -19.50
N LEU A 540 1.56 -30.57 -19.60
CA LEU A 540 0.91 -29.68 -20.56
C LEU A 540 1.28 -30.04 -22.00
N PHE A 541 2.49 -30.51 -22.26
CA PHE A 541 2.86 -30.92 -23.61
C PHE A 541 2.07 -32.18 -24.00
N GLU A 542 2.09 -33.20 -23.14
CA GLU A 542 1.37 -34.47 -23.35
C GLU A 542 -0.16 -34.28 -23.47
N GLN A 543 -0.74 -33.34 -22.71
CA GLN A 543 -2.18 -33.08 -22.73
C GLN A 543 -2.67 -32.46 -24.05
N TYR A 544 -1.84 -31.66 -24.72
CA TYR A 544 -2.25 -30.87 -25.90
C TYR A 544 -1.65 -31.37 -27.22
N ASP A 545 -0.66 -32.26 -27.19
CA ASP A 545 -0.21 -33.08 -28.32
C ASP A 545 -1.27 -34.16 -28.58
N LYS A 546 -2.36 -33.77 -29.26
CA LYS A 546 -3.56 -34.61 -29.44
C LYS A 546 -3.33 -35.72 -30.45
N ASP A 547 -2.46 -35.47 -31.42
CA ASP A 547 -2.11 -36.41 -32.47
C ASP A 547 -0.93 -37.34 -32.09
N HIS A 548 -0.33 -37.11 -30.91
CA HIS A 548 0.83 -37.83 -30.41
C HIS A 548 2.02 -37.80 -31.38
N SER A 549 2.15 -36.70 -32.12
CA SER A 549 3.24 -36.47 -33.08
C SER A 549 4.59 -36.23 -32.39
N GLY A 550 4.59 -35.92 -31.08
CA GLY A 550 5.78 -35.50 -30.35
C GLY A 550 6.16 -34.04 -30.61
N THR A 551 5.27 -33.26 -31.25
CA THR A 551 5.42 -31.83 -31.51
C THR A 551 4.11 -31.10 -31.26
N LEU A 552 4.16 -29.82 -30.90
CA LEU A 552 2.97 -28.97 -30.84
C LEU A 552 2.86 -28.14 -32.12
N GLU A 553 1.75 -28.30 -32.83
CA GLU A 553 1.40 -27.45 -33.97
C GLU A 553 0.86 -26.09 -33.52
N PHE A 554 0.76 -25.14 -34.46
CA PHE A 554 0.20 -23.79 -34.19
C PHE A 554 -1.17 -23.85 -33.51
N GLY A 555 -2.08 -24.70 -34.02
CA GLY A 555 -3.43 -24.84 -33.50
C GLY A 555 -3.46 -25.34 -32.05
N GLU A 556 -2.69 -26.38 -31.75
CA GLU A 556 -2.59 -26.98 -30.41
C GLU A 556 -1.96 -26.01 -29.40
N LEU A 557 -0.90 -25.30 -29.81
CA LEU A 557 -0.26 -24.29 -28.98
C LEU A 557 -1.19 -23.10 -28.71
N SER A 558 -1.97 -22.69 -29.72
CA SER A 558 -2.99 -21.65 -29.57
C SER A 558 -4.07 -22.07 -28.59
N GLU A 559 -4.55 -23.32 -28.66
CA GLU A 559 -5.52 -23.86 -27.71
C GLU A 559 -4.94 -23.94 -26.29
N LEU A 560 -3.69 -24.38 -26.15
CA LEU A 560 -2.98 -24.42 -24.87
C LEU A 560 -2.91 -23.04 -24.23
N LEU A 561 -2.42 -22.04 -24.96
CA LEU A 561 -2.27 -20.68 -24.43
C LEU A 561 -3.63 -20.03 -24.14
N HIS A 562 -4.65 -20.28 -24.96
CA HIS A 562 -6.00 -19.81 -24.69
C HIS A 562 -6.59 -20.45 -23.41
N GLN A 563 -6.30 -21.72 -23.16
CA GLN A 563 -6.71 -22.36 -21.90
C GLN A 563 -5.95 -21.83 -20.68
N ILE A 564 -4.71 -21.37 -20.86
CA ILE A 564 -3.97 -20.66 -19.79
C ILE A 564 -4.63 -19.31 -19.53
N ASP A 565 -4.96 -18.54 -20.57
CA ASP A 565 -5.61 -17.24 -20.42
C ASP A 565 -6.96 -17.35 -19.71
N ASN A 566 -7.77 -18.35 -20.05
CA ASN A 566 -9.05 -18.61 -19.38
C ASN A 566 -8.89 -18.96 -17.89
N LYS A 567 -7.71 -19.43 -17.48
CA LYS A 567 -7.38 -19.75 -16.08
C LYS A 567 -6.68 -18.60 -15.35
N LEU A 568 -6.19 -17.58 -16.08
CA LEU A 568 -5.52 -16.44 -15.50
C LEU A 568 -6.54 -15.44 -14.95
N THR A 569 -6.63 -15.38 -13.63
CA THR A 569 -7.43 -14.37 -12.94
C THR A 569 -6.72 -13.02 -12.89
N SER A 570 -7.51 -11.94 -12.93
CA SER A 570 -6.97 -10.60 -12.70
C SER A 570 -6.43 -10.49 -11.27
N LEU A 571 -5.44 -9.61 -11.09
CA LEU A 571 -4.85 -9.40 -9.77
C LEU A 571 -5.88 -8.75 -8.83
N PRO A 572 -5.95 -9.16 -7.55
CA PRO A 572 -6.95 -8.66 -6.61
C PRO A 572 -6.71 -7.18 -6.28
N ALA A 573 -7.78 -6.40 -6.10
CA ALA A 573 -7.73 -4.99 -5.71
C ALA A 573 -7.38 -4.85 -4.22
N THR A 574 -6.08 -4.91 -3.89
CA THR A 574 -5.57 -4.84 -2.52
C THR A 574 -4.47 -3.80 -2.35
N ALA A 575 -4.38 -3.25 -1.14
CA ALA A 575 -3.27 -2.40 -0.70
C ALA A 575 -1.91 -3.07 -0.93
N GLN A 576 -1.81 -4.38 -0.67
CA GLN A 576 -0.59 -5.15 -0.86
C GLN A 576 -0.13 -5.16 -2.32
N ARG A 577 -1.06 -5.38 -3.27
CA ARG A 577 -0.76 -5.31 -4.70
C ARG A 577 -0.33 -3.90 -5.10
N ALA A 578 -1.10 -2.89 -4.69
CA ALA A 578 -0.80 -1.49 -5.00
C ALA A 578 0.59 -1.09 -4.48
N ASN A 579 0.92 -1.45 -3.24
CA ASN A 579 2.24 -1.22 -2.65
C ASN A 579 3.34 -1.87 -3.51
N GLN A 580 3.22 -3.17 -3.82
CA GLN A 580 4.22 -3.87 -4.65
C GLN A 580 4.39 -3.25 -6.05
N GLN A 581 3.29 -2.83 -6.69
CA GLN A 581 3.34 -2.13 -7.98
C GLN A 581 4.07 -0.78 -7.85
N GLY A 582 3.80 -0.03 -6.78
CA GLY A 582 4.50 1.22 -6.48
C GLY A 582 5.99 1.03 -6.23
N GLU A 583 6.38 0.06 -5.39
CA GLU A 583 7.81 -0.25 -5.15
C GLU A 583 8.52 -0.66 -6.45
N TYR A 584 7.86 -1.49 -7.26
CA TYR A 584 8.36 -1.94 -8.55
C TYR A 584 8.60 -0.74 -9.47
N LEU A 585 7.60 0.14 -9.61
CA LEU A 585 7.64 1.27 -10.53
C LEU A 585 8.63 2.33 -10.06
N GLY A 586 8.71 2.63 -8.76
CA GLY A 586 9.72 3.53 -8.20
C GLY A 586 11.14 3.07 -8.50
N ARG A 587 11.45 1.79 -8.24
CA ARG A 587 12.77 1.20 -8.58
C ARG A 587 13.05 1.18 -10.07
N LYS A 588 12.02 0.94 -10.90
CA LYS A 588 12.14 0.95 -12.36
C LYS A 588 12.47 2.34 -12.88
N LEU A 589 11.71 3.36 -12.46
CA LEU A 589 11.91 4.74 -12.89
C LEU A 589 13.29 5.28 -12.48
N THR A 590 13.75 4.98 -11.27
CA THR A 590 15.12 5.28 -10.82
C THR A 590 16.17 4.67 -11.75
N LYS A 591 16.00 3.40 -12.15
CA LYS A 591 16.94 2.76 -13.09
C LYS A 591 16.87 3.34 -14.50
N ILE A 592 15.69 3.74 -14.95
CA ILE A 592 15.51 4.43 -16.23
C ILE A 592 16.25 5.77 -16.21
N ALA A 593 16.09 6.58 -15.15
CA ALA A 593 16.79 7.85 -15.00
C ALA A 593 18.31 7.68 -15.01
N ALA A 594 18.83 6.64 -14.36
CA ALA A 594 20.26 6.32 -14.37
C ALA A 594 20.78 5.85 -15.74
N ALA A 595 19.95 5.14 -16.52
CA ALA A 595 20.35 4.59 -17.82
C ALA A 595 20.27 5.60 -18.97
N LEU A 596 19.30 6.52 -18.92
CA LEU A 596 18.98 7.47 -19.99
C LEU A 596 20.21 8.27 -20.52
N PRO A 597 21.04 8.90 -19.66
CA PRO A 597 22.20 9.66 -20.13
C PRO A 597 23.20 8.81 -20.91
N GLY A 598 23.46 7.58 -20.47
CA GLY A 598 24.36 6.65 -21.14
C GLY A 598 23.80 6.13 -22.46
N MET A 599 22.49 5.88 -22.52
CA MET A 599 21.84 5.44 -23.77
C MET A 599 21.81 6.54 -24.82
N GLN A 600 21.49 7.78 -24.41
CA GLN A 600 21.50 8.95 -25.28
C GLN A 600 22.92 9.25 -25.81
N ALA A 601 23.94 9.19 -24.95
CA ALA A 601 25.33 9.41 -25.35
C ALA A 601 25.82 8.37 -26.38
N ASN A 602 25.34 7.13 -26.29
CA ASN A 602 25.70 6.05 -27.20
C ASN A 602 24.76 5.91 -28.41
N GLN A 603 23.76 6.81 -28.56
CA GLN A 603 22.75 6.78 -29.63
C GLN A 603 22.03 5.42 -29.76
N ILE A 604 21.85 4.72 -28.64
CA ILE A 604 21.20 3.40 -28.67
C ILE A 604 19.69 3.60 -28.55
N ASP A 605 18.97 3.34 -29.64
CA ASP A 605 17.51 3.25 -29.63
C ASP A 605 17.09 1.82 -29.32
N TYR A 606 16.59 1.60 -28.09
CA TYR A 606 16.16 0.27 -27.65
C TYR A 606 14.72 -0.06 -28.07
N GLY A 607 13.98 0.87 -28.71
CA GLY A 607 12.55 0.74 -29.01
C GLY A 607 11.69 0.68 -27.75
N ASP A 608 11.87 -0.35 -26.92
CA ASP A 608 11.27 -0.54 -25.60
C ASP A 608 12.30 -0.34 -24.48
N LEU A 609 12.38 0.89 -23.95
CA LEU A 609 13.28 1.26 -22.86
C LEU A 609 12.98 0.51 -21.54
N ASP A 610 11.70 0.29 -21.24
CA ASP A 610 11.28 -0.36 -19.99
C ASP A 610 11.73 -1.82 -19.95
N GLU A 611 11.61 -2.54 -21.07
CA GLU A 611 12.04 -3.94 -21.19
C GLU A 611 13.57 -4.07 -21.17
N ALA A 612 14.29 -3.11 -21.74
CA ALA A 612 15.75 -3.10 -21.73
C ALA A 612 16.33 -2.85 -20.33
N VAL A 613 15.70 -1.98 -19.53
CA VAL A 613 16.25 -1.52 -18.25
C VAL A 613 15.76 -2.35 -17.05
N TYR A 614 14.57 -2.94 -17.14
CA TYR A 614 13.98 -3.61 -15.99
C TYR A 614 13.18 -4.86 -16.37
N LYS A 615 12.92 -5.73 -15.40
CA LYS A 615 12.14 -6.95 -15.60
C LYS A 615 10.64 -6.67 -15.48
N ALA A 616 9.80 -7.53 -16.04
CA ALA A 616 8.35 -7.47 -15.86
C ALA A 616 7.92 -7.58 -14.39
N PHE A 617 6.78 -6.96 -14.06
CA PHE A 617 6.15 -7.01 -12.75
C PHE A 617 5.68 -8.43 -12.41
N LYS A 618 6.00 -8.88 -11.19
CA LYS A 618 5.55 -10.16 -10.65
C LYS A 618 4.93 -9.93 -9.28
N TYR A 619 3.61 -10.13 -9.20
CA TYR A 619 2.90 -10.08 -7.94
C TYR A 619 3.29 -11.26 -7.05
N LYS A 620 3.48 -10.99 -5.75
CA LYS A 620 3.69 -12.01 -4.72
C LYS A 620 2.60 -11.86 -3.68
N HIS A 621 1.68 -12.82 -3.59
CA HIS A 621 0.70 -12.83 -2.51
C HIS A 621 1.41 -13.12 -1.18
N LEU A 622 1.18 -12.29 -0.15
CA LEU A 622 1.83 -12.43 1.16
C LEU A 622 0.89 -13.07 2.19
N GLY A 623 -0.32 -13.42 1.78
CA GLY A 623 -1.40 -13.87 2.63
C GLY A 623 -2.46 -12.80 2.84
N SER A 624 -3.49 -13.15 3.60
CA SER A 624 -4.62 -12.29 3.93
C SER A 624 -4.92 -12.38 5.43
N LEU A 625 -5.29 -11.26 6.04
CA LEU A 625 -5.60 -11.15 7.47
C LEU A 625 -6.98 -10.53 7.66
N ALA A 626 -7.75 -10.98 8.64
CA ALA A 626 -8.98 -10.30 9.04
C ALA A 626 -9.21 -10.38 10.55
N TYR A 627 -9.62 -9.27 11.14
CA TYR A 627 -10.11 -9.19 12.53
C TYR A 627 -11.55 -9.72 12.64
N ILE A 628 -11.82 -10.49 13.70
CA ILE A 628 -13.12 -11.15 13.94
C ILE A 628 -13.47 -11.19 15.44
N SER A 629 -13.60 -10.03 16.10
CA SER A 629 -14.09 -9.88 17.48
C SER A 629 -13.19 -10.57 18.53
N ASN A 630 -12.20 -9.82 19.02
CA ASN A 630 -11.12 -10.28 19.91
C ASN A 630 -10.35 -11.52 19.42
N ALA A 631 -10.40 -11.77 18.11
CA ALA A 631 -9.81 -12.88 17.40
C ALA A 631 -9.35 -12.41 16.01
N ALA A 632 -8.56 -13.22 15.32
CA ALA A 632 -8.14 -12.94 13.95
C ALA A 632 -7.93 -14.23 13.15
N VAL A 633 -8.10 -14.11 11.83
CA VAL A 633 -7.80 -15.15 10.85
C VAL A 633 -6.64 -14.73 9.94
N PHE A 634 -5.81 -15.69 9.58
CA PHE A 634 -4.64 -15.56 8.75
C PHE A 634 -4.63 -16.68 7.71
N ASP A 635 -4.55 -16.29 6.44
CA ASP A 635 -4.34 -17.19 5.32
C ASP A 635 -2.97 -16.89 4.70
N PHE A 636 -2.05 -17.85 4.73
CA PHE A 636 -0.71 -17.72 4.16
C PHE A 636 -0.48 -18.67 2.97
N GLY A 637 -1.45 -18.78 2.05
CA GLY A 637 -1.24 -19.46 0.77
C GLY A 637 -0.82 -20.93 0.92
N GLY A 638 -1.53 -21.66 1.80
CA GLY A 638 -1.30 -23.06 2.12
C GLY A 638 -1.10 -23.37 3.61
N MET A 639 -0.98 -22.34 4.46
CA MET A 639 -1.03 -22.48 5.91
C MET A 639 -2.09 -21.52 6.47
N ASN A 640 -3.02 -22.06 7.25
CA ASN A 640 -4.11 -21.30 7.83
C ASN A 640 -3.91 -21.22 9.34
N PHE A 641 -4.03 -20.02 9.90
CA PHE A 641 -3.95 -19.80 11.34
C PHE A 641 -5.14 -18.95 11.77
N SER A 642 -5.91 -19.45 12.73
CA SER A 642 -7.01 -18.73 13.36
C SER A 642 -6.88 -18.86 14.86
N GLY A 643 -7.16 -17.80 15.59
CA GLY A 643 -7.10 -17.85 17.05
C GLY A 643 -7.81 -16.68 17.72
N GLY A 644 -7.91 -16.76 19.04
CA GLY A 644 -8.44 -15.68 19.88
C GLY A 644 -7.44 -14.55 20.07
N VAL A 645 -7.29 -14.09 21.31
CA VAL A 645 -6.52 -12.89 21.68
C VAL A 645 -5.07 -12.89 21.17
N LEU A 646 -4.37 -14.03 21.21
CA LEU A 646 -3.00 -14.12 20.68
C LEU A 646 -2.92 -13.83 19.17
N ALA A 647 -3.88 -14.33 18.40
CA ALA A 647 -3.97 -14.07 16.97
C ALA A 647 -4.32 -12.60 16.70
N MET A 648 -5.17 -11.99 17.54
CA MET A 648 -5.46 -10.56 17.49
C MET A 648 -4.20 -9.70 17.72
N TYR A 649 -3.35 -10.03 18.69
CA TYR A 649 -2.08 -9.32 18.90
C TYR A 649 -1.09 -9.53 17.75
N LEU A 650 -1.06 -10.72 17.15
CA LEU A 650 -0.27 -10.96 15.94
C LEU A 650 -0.77 -10.08 14.77
N TRP A 651 -2.08 -9.94 14.61
CA TRP A 651 -2.71 -9.09 13.60
C TRP A 651 -2.32 -7.63 13.81
N ARG A 652 -2.39 -7.14 15.06
CA ARG A 652 -1.92 -5.78 15.42
C ARG A 652 -0.45 -5.58 15.10
N SER A 653 0.38 -6.59 15.37
CA SER A 653 1.83 -6.53 15.13
C SER A 653 2.17 -6.42 13.63
N VAL A 654 1.46 -7.15 12.77
CA VAL A 654 1.63 -7.06 11.32
C VAL A 654 1.30 -5.65 10.82
N TYR A 655 0.12 -5.12 11.16
CA TYR A 655 -0.27 -3.77 10.72
C TYR A 655 0.57 -2.65 11.35
N PHE A 656 1.04 -2.84 12.58
CA PHE A 656 2.02 -1.95 13.19
C PHE A 656 3.31 -1.88 12.36
N ALA A 657 3.82 -3.03 11.90
CA ALA A 657 5.02 -3.09 11.07
C ALA A 657 4.80 -2.51 9.67
N GLU A 658 3.63 -2.72 9.05
CA GLU A 658 3.31 -2.22 7.70
C GLU A 658 3.00 -0.72 7.65
N SER A 659 2.71 -0.08 8.79
CA SER A 659 2.43 1.35 8.84
C SER A 659 3.57 2.21 8.24
N VAL A 660 3.17 3.34 7.62
CA VAL A 660 3.99 4.10 6.67
C VAL A 660 5.11 4.91 7.34
N SER A 661 4.94 5.35 8.58
CA SER A 661 5.89 6.22 9.29
C SER A 661 6.06 5.83 10.77
N PHE A 662 7.19 6.21 11.36
CA PHE A 662 7.39 6.07 12.81
C PHE A 662 6.34 6.84 13.62
N ARG A 663 5.93 8.02 13.12
CA ARG A 663 4.86 8.82 13.70
C ARG A 663 3.56 8.01 13.79
N THR A 664 3.13 7.37 12.70
CA THR A 664 1.90 6.55 12.71
C THR A 664 2.02 5.38 13.67
N ARG A 665 3.20 4.74 13.78
CA ARG A 665 3.44 3.66 14.76
C ARG A 665 3.25 4.13 16.20
N CYS A 666 3.88 5.25 16.57
CA CYS A 666 3.72 5.81 17.90
C CYS A 666 2.25 6.12 18.23
N MET A 667 1.52 6.74 17.29
CA MET A 667 0.11 7.05 17.49
C MET A 667 -0.76 5.79 17.62
N LEU A 668 -0.53 4.76 16.79
CA LEU A 668 -1.24 3.48 16.90
C LEU A 668 -1.01 2.82 18.27
N ALA A 669 0.25 2.78 18.74
CA ALA A 669 0.57 2.25 20.07
C ALA A 669 -0.11 3.05 21.18
N MET A 670 -0.12 4.39 21.08
CA MET A 670 -0.81 5.25 22.04
C MET A 670 -2.32 5.03 22.02
N ASP A 671 -2.94 4.83 20.85
CA ASP A 671 -4.37 4.57 20.76
C ASP A 671 -4.75 3.23 21.37
N TRP A 672 -3.99 2.17 21.11
CA TRP A 672 -4.22 0.88 21.76
C TRP A 672 -3.99 0.95 23.27
N ALA A 673 -3.00 1.71 23.73
CA ALA A 673 -2.78 1.94 25.16
C ALA A 673 -3.93 2.71 25.81
N LYS A 674 -4.41 3.79 25.16
CA LYS A 674 -5.58 4.55 25.63
C LYS A 674 -6.83 3.67 25.68
N ARG A 675 -7.09 2.90 24.63
CA ARG A 675 -8.20 1.92 24.61
C ARG A 675 -8.10 0.95 25.77
N ALA A 676 -6.91 0.39 26.03
CA ALA A 676 -6.72 -0.59 27.09
C ALA A 676 -6.90 0.01 28.50
N LEU A 677 -6.55 1.29 28.69
CA LEU A 677 -6.62 1.97 29.99
C LEU A 677 -7.98 2.63 30.26
N PHE A 678 -8.63 3.16 29.22
CA PHE A 678 -9.78 4.05 29.36
C PHE A 678 -11.01 3.63 28.54
N GLY A 679 -10.93 2.55 27.75
CA GLY A 679 -11.99 2.17 26.81
C GLY A 679 -11.96 2.99 25.51
N ARG A 680 -12.96 2.77 24.66
CA ARG A 680 -13.14 3.53 23.40
C ARG A 680 -13.70 4.93 23.67
N ASP A 681 -13.39 5.87 22.78
CA ASP A 681 -13.96 7.22 22.83
C ASP A 681 -15.40 7.25 22.29
N LEU A 682 -16.35 7.62 23.15
CA LEU A 682 -17.80 7.66 22.87
C LEU A 682 -18.33 9.03 22.41
N MET A 683 -17.46 10.01 22.13
CA MET A 683 -17.90 11.34 21.65
C MET A 683 -18.22 11.36 20.14
N SER A 684 -19.28 12.08 19.75
CA SER A 684 -19.60 12.47 18.37
C SER A 684 -19.12 13.91 18.05
N PHE A 685 -18.61 14.15 16.83
CA PHE A 685 -17.99 15.42 16.40
C PHE A 685 -18.40 15.94 15.02
#